data_AF-A0A4Z0A750-F1
#
_entry.id   AF-A0A4Z0A750-F1
#
_cell.length_a   1.000
_cell.length_b   1.000
_cell.length_c   1.000
_cell.angle_alpha   90.00
_cell.angle_beta   90.00
_cell.angle_gamma   90.00
#
_symmetry.space_group_name_H-M   'P 1'
#
loop_
_entity.id
_entity.type
_entity.pdbx_description
1 polymer ?
#
loop_
_entity_poly.entity_id
_entity_poly.type
_entity_poly.pdbx_seq_one_letter_code
_entity_poly.pdbx_strand_id
1 'polypeptide(L)'
;MAGVSAIPPEIIEQILLELDPQDISPFTQTCRTYHTLINHPPDQHFWRQLYLLQPFDDPRQCISPLGYKVAPESIDWKCDLQRIIRARTIASEPSKCRPHEREEVLRTLLHMASYIPPAPSVFSEAISQNLLWLAATLRGGGLLDQELWEPFKEEIQLRAKLHTYFGLTPRDAKRVRKVEAKGYVYDMRHYTYANEFGPFLPDEEGMESGIGDGGRLVVNWVHVQALHHDVSMHLVNLEEDAPFEYAIFPMSLPYCQSIITEGVDMATERDWAGVEGLWHCAICFIDHRALLLYNNYNEGEPLDPSLFNDPDFDEVFRIIPVNFRILSTEHDPKHPDRPKIHFVGEVRDDHTMLGRAEVTDDNHVRWHFVSGEEGQSVWSGECVQIGSVRSSFGILGTWTTVFHDQHDPVVPHILEAARAYMSGGTPLLPAFPLVPNNMDGLHQKLYDVSTPGNPAYGQHLSKEEVEAFVAPSAETASAVSDFLKANSLLYETISPAGEWLGINLPVQQANSLFGADFGTFEDQLTGERCIRTLSYSTPPSLENRIDFVYPTVGFPVHVKGGPKAVKSGGDLPLSGALSVLALGTASSDCSKRFTPSCAQQLYGIPTAPATQSLNRLAVSGFIDQYASHLDLSAFLHEFRPDIANSTFSVERIDGGQNIELMSGLEASLDIQYTVGIASEVPTTFITVGDMNRDGISGFLDLVNYLLKQNTLPHVLTTSYGFNEGDLPYSVANNLCNAYAQLGARGVSVLFSSGDGGVSGSQSQQCTNFVPTFPSGCPFVTSVGATQNVNPEMAADFSSGGFSNYFQTAPYQRNAVNSYLSQIGSEYQGRFNRRGRAFPDLSAAGVDFEIIVGGRPMLVDGTSCSSPLTASIISLLNDELAGRGRSPLGFLNPLIYSRPEAFTDITAGDNPGCNTSGFSATAGWDPVTGVGSPKYSQLRKAVGL
;
A
#
# COMPACT_ATOMS: atom_id res chain seq x y z
N MET A 1 31.46 37.16 43.95
CA MET A 1 30.65 36.52 42.91
C MET A 1 30.38 35.11 43.39
N ALA A 2 29.12 34.75 43.63
CA ALA A 2 28.76 33.36 43.87
C ALA A 2 28.97 32.61 42.55
N GLY A 3 29.87 31.63 42.54
CA GLY A 3 30.09 30.78 41.37
C GLY A 3 28.91 29.84 41.14
N VAL A 4 28.89 29.17 39.99
CA VAL A 4 27.90 28.13 39.63
C VAL A 4 27.80 27.04 40.72
N SER A 5 28.85 26.85 41.53
CA SER A 5 28.87 25.93 42.67
C SER A 5 27.97 26.32 43.85
N ALA A 6 27.32 27.49 43.81
CA ALA A 6 26.33 27.91 44.79
C ALA A 6 24.88 27.52 44.40
N ILE A 7 24.69 26.93 43.21
CA ILE A 7 23.39 26.45 42.72
C ILE A 7 23.09 25.09 43.36
N PRO A 8 21.84 24.84 43.83
CA PRO A 8 21.44 23.53 44.35
C PRO A 8 21.67 22.40 43.33
N PRO A 9 22.13 21.21 43.76
CA PRO A 9 22.39 20.07 42.87
C PRO A 9 21.22 19.72 41.94
N GLU A 10 19.99 19.85 42.43
CA GLU A 10 18.76 19.52 41.69
C GLU A 10 18.55 20.46 40.48
N ILE A 11 18.91 21.74 40.64
CA ILE A 11 18.84 22.72 39.54
C ILE A 11 19.95 22.47 38.53
N ILE A 12 21.12 22.03 38.98
CA ILE A 12 22.22 21.64 38.08
C ILE A 12 21.80 20.41 37.26
N GLU A 13 21.20 19.39 37.89
CA GLU A 13 20.66 18.23 37.19
C GLU A 13 19.62 18.64 36.15
N GLN A 14 18.66 19.50 36.49
CA GLN A 14 17.67 20.01 35.53
C GLN A 14 18.29 20.73 34.33
N ILE A 15 19.33 21.55 34.56
CA ILE A 15 20.05 22.22 33.47
C ILE A 15 20.74 21.20 32.57
N LEU A 16 21.34 20.16 33.14
CA LEU A 16 22.05 19.13 32.38
C LEU A 16 21.12 18.21 31.58
N LEU A 17 19.86 18.06 32.00
CA LEU A 17 18.85 17.30 31.24
C LEU A 17 18.46 17.98 29.92
N GLU A 18 18.73 19.29 29.76
CA GLU A 18 18.51 20.03 28.52
C GLU A 18 19.68 19.89 27.50
N LEU A 19 20.76 19.20 27.87
CA LEU A 19 21.95 19.02 27.03
C LEU A 19 21.95 17.65 26.33
N ASP A 20 22.67 17.54 25.20
CA ASP A 20 22.94 16.23 24.60
C ASP A 20 23.83 15.41 25.55
N PRO A 21 23.60 14.09 25.72
CA PRO A 21 24.42 13.25 26.58
C PRO A 21 25.93 13.34 26.30
N GLN A 22 26.36 13.66 25.08
CA GLN A 22 27.76 13.86 24.73
C GLN A 22 28.40 15.07 25.45
N ASP A 23 27.61 16.09 25.79
CA ASP A 23 28.09 17.34 26.40
C ASP A 23 28.29 17.22 27.92
N ILE A 24 27.73 16.17 28.54
CA ILE A 24 27.82 15.94 29.98
C ILE A 24 29.25 15.58 30.40
N SER A 25 29.93 14.73 29.62
CA SER A 25 31.30 14.30 29.97
C SER A 25 32.27 15.49 30.04
N PRO A 26 32.38 16.38 29.04
CA PRO A 26 33.15 17.62 29.15
C PRO A 26 32.78 18.47 30.36
N PHE A 27 31.48 18.63 30.67
CA PHE A 27 31.02 19.39 31.83
C PHE A 27 31.55 18.79 33.14
N THR A 28 31.46 17.48 33.33
CA THR A 28 31.94 16.82 34.56
C THR A 28 33.45 16.93 34.75
N GLN A 29 34.24 17.15 33.69
CA GLN A 29 35.69 17.34 33.78
C GLN A 29 36.08 18.73 34.29
N THR A 30 35.16 19.70 34.30
CA THR A 30 35.45 21.07 34.73
C THR A 30 35.59 21.22 36.25
N CYS A 31 34.99 20.33 37.04
CA CYS A 31 34.88 20.49 38.48
C CYS A 31 34.75 19.14 39.20
N ARG A 32 35.53 18.92 40.28
CA ARG A 32 35.45 17.69 41.09
C ARG A 32 34.07 17.48 41.73
N THR A 33 33.41 18.56 42.15
CA THR A 33 32.07 18.49 42.75
C THR A 33 31.04 17.99 41.73
N TYR A 34 31.08 18.49 40.50
CA TYR A 34 30.18 18.03 39.42
C TYR A 34 30.52 16.62 38.96
N HIS A 35 31.82 16.27 38.93
CA HIS A 35 32.24 14.91 38.68
C HIS A 35 31.64 13.93 39.69
N THR A 36 31.74 14.22 40.99
CA THR A 36 31.15 13.37 42.03
C THR A 36 29.63 13.32 41.93
N LEU A 37 28.97 14.48 41.74
CA LEU A 37 27.51 14.56 41.63
C LEU A 37 26.95 13.68 40.51
N ILE A 38 27.58 13.70 39.33
CA ILE A 38 27.05 13.04 38.13
C ILE A 38 27.62 11.62 37.94
N ASN A 39 28.90 11.39 38.23
CA ASN A 39 29.53 10.08 38.01
C ASN A 39 29.41 9.13 39.20
N HIS A 40 29.19 9.65 40.41
CA HIS A 40 29.01 8.86 41.64
C HIS A 40 27.75 9.29 42.42
N PRO A 41 26.57 9.34 41.77
CA PRO A 41 25.34 9.74 42.43
C PRO A 41 24.88 8.68 43.46
N PRO A 42 24.09 9.09 44.47
CA PRO A 42 23.51 8.15 45.45
C PRO A 42 22.45 7.22 44.84
N ASP A 43 21.88 7.57 43.69
CA ASP A 43 20.90 6.79 42.92
C ASP A 43 21.10 6.98 41.40
N GLN A 44 20.27 6.32 40.58
CA GLN A 44 20.33 6.44 39.11
C GLN A 44 19.30 7.43 38.54
N HIS A 45 18.68 8.29 39.37
CA HIS A 45 17.57 9.15 38.97
C HIS A 45 17.91 10.04 37.78
N PHE A 46 19.05 10.74 37.86
CA PHE A 46 19.54 11.62 36.80
C PHE A 46 19.74 10.87 35.48
N TRP A 47 20.48 9.75 35.51
CA TRP A 47 20.78 8.95 34.32
C TRP A 47 19.52 8.32 33.70
N ARG A 48 18.56 7.92 34.54
CA ARG A 48 17.25 7.46 34.08
C ARG A 48 16.48 8.56 33.36
N GLN A 49 16.39 9.75 33.93
CA GLN A 49 15.70 10.87 33.29
C GLN A 49 16.38 11.25 31.97
N LEU A 50 17.71 11.31 31.96
CA LEU A 50 18.48 11.63 30.78
C LEU A 50 18.26 10.60 29.65
N TYR A 51 18.22 9.30 29.98
CA TYR A 51 17.91 8.25 29.02
C TYR A 51 16.49 8.41 28.45
N LEU A 52 15.48 8.59 29.31
CA LEU A 52 14.08 8.68 28.89
C LEU A 52 13.74 9.94 28.08
N LEU A 53 14.63 10.93 28.07
CA LEU A 53 14.53 12.10 27.18
C LEU A 53 15.10 11.84 25.76
N GLN A 54 15.85 10.74 25.58
CA GLN A 54 16.33 10.33 24.27
C GLN A 54 15.22 9.61 23.48
N PRO A 55 15.29 9.58 22.14
CA PRO A 55 14.33 8.85 21.30
C PRO A 55 14.61 7.34 21.31
N PHE A 56 14.65 6.75 22.51
CA PHE A 56 14.88 5.33 22.74
C PHE A 56 13.68 4.71 23.45
N ASP A 57 13.47 3.42 23.24
CA ASP A 57 12.42 2.70 23.96
C ASP A 57 12.73 2.66 25.46
N ASP A 58 11.69 2.73 26.30
CA ASP A 58 11.83 2.53 27.74
C ASP A 58 12.21 1.06 28.02
N PRO A 59 13.41 0.75 28.55
CA PRO A 59 13.88 -0.63 28.73
C PRO A 59 12.97 -1.47 29.63
N ARG A 60 12.15 -0.82 30.46
CA ARG A 60 11.16 -1.49 31.33
C ARG A 60 9.97 -2.07 30.56
N GLN A 61 9.75 -1.62 29.33
CA GLN A 61 8.70 -2.11 28.42
C GLN A 61 9.25 -3.13 27.41
N CYS A 62 10.58 -3.25 27.32
CA CYS A 62 11.24 -4.18 26.42
C CYS A 62 11.14 -5.63 26.89
N ILE A 63 11.22 -6.53 25.92
CA ILE A 63 11.38 -7.97 26.13
C ILE A 63 12.71 -8.42 25.52
N SER A 64 13.23 -9.55 25.99
CA SER A 64 14.36 -10.22 25.34
C SER A 64 13.94 -10.87 24.02
N PRO A 65 14.89 -11.31 23.17
CA PRO A 65 14.58 -12.00 21.92
C PRO A 65 13.71 -13.24 22.06
N LEU A 66 13.78 -13.91 23.21
CA LEU A 66 12.95 -15.07 23.51
C LEU A 66 11.60 -14.70 24.16
N GLY A 67 11.30 -13.42 24.37
CA GLY A 67 10.04 -12.92 24.89
C GLY A 67 9.98 -12.77 26.42
N TYR A 68 11.12 -12.76 27.13
CA TYR A 68 11.15 -12.55 28.58
C TYR A 68 11.17 -11.06 28.92
N LYS A 69 10.39 -10.64 29.92
CA LYS A 69 10.41 -9.24 30.39
C LYS A 69 11.77 -8.86 30.94
N VAL A 70 12.24 -7.66 30.63
CA VAL A 70 13.45 -7.08 31.26
C VAL A 70 13.13 -6.72 32.72
N ALA A 71 13.94 -7.24 33.65
CA ALA A 71 13.76 -6.97 35.08
C ALA A 71 14.14 -5.51 35.39
N PRO A 72 13.28 -4.70 36.04
CA PRO A 72 13.59 -3.30 36.34
C PRO A 72 14.90 -3.09 37.12
N GLU A 73 15.26 -4.03 37.98
CA GLU A 73 16.48 -4.04 38.78
C GLU A 73 17.76 -4.37 37.99
N SER A 74 17.64 -4.94 36.79
CA SER A 74 18.81 -5.22 35.94
C SER A 74 19.21 -4.03 35.05
N ILE A 75 18.44 -2.93 35.06
CA ILE A 75 18.68 -1.76 34.20
C ILE A 75 19.75 -0.87 34.82
N ASP A 76 20.88 -0.72 34.14
CA ASP A 76 21.93 0.25 34.47
C ASP A 76 21.84 1.44 33.51
N TRP A 77 21.01 2.42 33.88
CA TRP A 77 20.69 3.59 33.05
C TRP A 77 21.95 4.37 32.64
N LYS A 78 22.96 4.40 33.50
CA LYS A 78 24.22 5.11 33.21
C LYS A 78 25.05 4.34 32.19
N CYS A 79 25.35 3.07 32.46
CA CYS A 79 26.19 2.27 31.57
C CYS A 79 25.51 2.06 30.21
N ASP A 80 24.19 1.84 30.19
CA ASP A 80 23.41 1.68 28.98
C ASP A 80 23.42 2.94 28.10
N LEU A 81 23.16 4.11 28.69
CA LEU A 81 23.23 5.35 27.92
C LEU A 81 24.65 5.61 27.40
N GLN A 82 25.68 5.38 28.21
CA GLN A 82 27.07 5.59 27.81
C GLN A 82 27.49 4.72 26.62
N ARG A 83 27.15 3.43 26.65
CA ARG A 83 27.46 2.53 25.52
C ARG A 83 26.68 2.89 24.26
N ILE A 84 25.40 3.28 24.38
CA ILE A 84 24.57 3.69 23.24
C ILE A 84 25.12 4.98 22.60
N ILE A 85 25.48 5.97 23.40
CA ILE A 85 26.03 7.23 22.90
C ILE A 85 27.42 7.02 22.28
N ARG A 86 28.22 6.09 22.82
CA ARG A 86 29.48 5.67 22.19
C ARG A 86 29.23 4.98 20.84
N ALA A 87 28.25 4.08 20.76
CA ALA A 87 27.86 3.44 19.51
C ALA A 87 27.36 4.45 18.48
N ARG A 88 26.55 5.45 18.86
CA ARG A 88 26.13 6.59 18.02
C ARG A 88 27.32 7.33 17.42
N THR A 89 28.31 7.61 18.27
CA THR A 89 29.55 8.31 17.85
C THR A 89 30.31 7.50 16.82
N ILE A 90 30.47 6.20 17.05
CA ILE A 90 31.20 5.30 16.16
C ILE A 90 30.44 5.06 14.86
N ALA A 91 29.12 4.91 14.89
CA ALA A 91 28.33 4.74 13.67
C ALA A 91 28.37 6.00 12.78
N SER A 92 28.38 7.18 13.39
CA SER A 92 28.47 8.46 12.67
C SER A 92 29.88 8.73 12.14
N GLU A 93 30.92 8.32 12.88
CA GLU A 93 32.31 8.54 12.51
C GLU A 93 33.16 7.29 12.83
N PRO A 94 33.12 6.27 11.95
CA PRO A 94 33.76 4.98 12.23
C PRO A 94 35.28 5.05 12.39
N SER A 95 35.92 6.10 11.85
CA SER A 95 37.35 6.38 12.03
C SER A 95 37.78 6.57 13.49
N LYS A 96 36.83 6.89 14.39
CA LYS A 96 37.06 7.00 15.84
C LYS A 96 36.99 5.67 16.58
N CYS A 97 36.69 4.57 15.89
CA CYS A 97 36.57 3.24 16.48
C CYS A 97 37.94 2.61 16.69
N ARG A 98 38.16 2.03 17.88
CA ARG A 98 39.36 1.23 18.15
C ARG A 98 39.11 -0.25 17.77
N PRO A 99 40.15 -1.04 17.43
CA PRO A 99 39.98 -2.42 17.00
C PRO A 99 39.15 -3.29 17.95
N HIS A 100 39.50 -3.33 19.23
CA HIS A 100 38.79 -4.13 20.24
C HIS A 100 37.45 -3.53 20.69
N GLU A 101 37.13 -2.30 20.27
CA GLU A 101 35.92 -1.58 20.68
C GLU A 101 34.74 -1.86 19.75
N ARG A 102 34.99 -2.21 18.48
CA ARG A 102 33.91 -2.44 17.52
C ARG A 102 33.01 -3.60 17.90
N GLU A 103 33.57 -4.64 18.52
CA GLU A 103 32.81 -5.76 19.06
C GLU A 103 31.76 -5.28 20.07
N GLU A 104 32.18 -4.48 21.05
CA GLU A 104 31.30 -3.88 22.08
C GLU A 104 30.23 -2.97 21.45
N VAL A 105 30.60 -2.20 20.42
CA VAL A 105 29.68 -1.33 19.67
C VAL A 105 28.63 -2.17 18.92
N LEU A 106 29.04 -3.21 18.21
CA LEU A 106 28.12 -4.12 17.49
C LEU A 106 27.19 -4.82 18.47
N ARG A 107 27.70 -5.32 19.61
CA ARG A 107 26.87 -5.89 20.69
C ARG A 107 25.85 -4.88 21.22
N THR A 108 26.24 -3.62 21.35
CA THR A 108 25.34 -2.55 21.79
C THR A 108 24.23 -2.28 20.77
N LEU A 109 24.55 -2.18 19.48
CA LEU A 109 23.56 -1.97 18.42
C LEU A 109 22.60 -3.17 18.29
N LEU A 110 23.13 -4.40 18.34
CA LEU A 110 22.33 -5.62 18.37
C LEU A 110 21.43 -5.68 19.59
N HIS A 111 21.92 -5.28 20.77
CA HIS A 111 21.10 -5.20 21.97
C HIS A 111 19.93 -4.22 21.76
N MET A 112 20.15 -3.05 21.14
CA MET A 112 19.08 -2.11 20.82
C MET A 112 18.09 -2.67 19.79
N ALA A 113 18.52 -3.50 18.85
CA ALA A 113 17.64 -4.14 17.86
C ALA A 113 16.84 -5.32 18.44
N SER A 114 17.29 -5.88 19.57
CA SER A 114 16.84 -7.17 20.09
C SER A 114 16.07 -7.07 21.41
N TYR A 115 16.35 -6.04 22.20
CA TYR A 115 15.66 -5.75 23.46
C TYR A 115 14.71 -4.57 23.26
N ILE A 116 13.57 -4.86 22.66
CA ILE A 116 12.59 -3.87 22.18
C ILE A 116 11.18 -4.21 22.70
N PRO A 117 10.26 -3.25 22.78
CA PRO A 117 8.87 -3.55 23.12
C PRO A 117 8.21 -4.39 22.00
N PRO A 118 7.34 -5.35 22.31
CA PRO A 118 6.58 -6.06 21.30
C PRO A 118 5.52 -5.15 20.66
N ALA A 119 5.23 -5.38 19.38
CA ALA A 119 4.06 -4.82 18.74
C ALA A 119 2.80 -5.54 19.28
N PRO A 120 1.73 -4.81 19.66
CA PRO A 120 0.53 -5.39 20.27
C PRO A 120 -0.29 -6.25 19.30
N SER A 121 -0.16 -6.04 18.00
CA SER A 121 -0.78 -6.88 16.97
C SER A 121 -0.03 -6.73 15.65
N VAL A 122 -0.33 -7.61 14.69
CA VAL A 122 0.25 -7.54 13.35
C VAL A 122 -0.26 -6.34 12.54
N PHE A 123 -1.34 -5.70 13.00
CA PHE A 123 -1.92 -4.49 12.37
C PHE A 123 -1.45 -3.19 13.04
N SER A 124 -0.57 -3.30 14.05
CA SER A 124 -0.09 -2.15 14.79
C SER A 124 0.95 -1.38 13.98
N GLU A 125 0.72 -0.09 13.78
CA GLU A 125 1.73 0.84 13.24
C GLU A 125 2.83 1.20 14.26
N ALA A 126 2.73 0.71 15.51
CA ALA A 126 3.70 0.99 16.55
C ALA A 126 5.04 0.26 16.28
N ILE A 127 6.00 1.00 15.72
CA ILE A 127 7.38 0.57 15.53
C ILE A 127 8.23 1.01 16.74
N SER A 128 9.11 0.12 17.20
CA SER A 128 10.10 0.43 18.25
C SER A 128 10.95 1.66 17.91
N GLN A 129 11.13 2.56 18.88
CA GLN A 129 11.96 3.76 18.71
C GLN A 129 13.43 3.40 18.49
N ASN A 130 13.91 2.34 19.16
CA ASN A 130 15.27 1.84 18.95
C ASN A 130 15.50 1.39 17.51
N LEU A 131 14.51 0.73 16.87
CA LEU A 131 14.60 0.31 15.48
C LEU A 131 14.65 1.50 14.53
N LEU A 132 13.77 2.49 14.71
CA LEU A 132 13.80 3.73 13.92
C LEU A 132 15.13 4.47 14.06
N TRP A 133 15.64 4.55 15.29
CA TRP A 133 16.93 5.18 15.57
C TRP A 133 18.10 4.44 14.91
N LEU A 134 18.11 3.10 14.95
CA LEU A 134 19.12 2.27 14.29
C LEU A 134 19.09 2.44 12.78
N ALA A 135 17.91 2.39 12.17
CA ALA A 135 17.74 2.60 10.73
C ALA A 135 18.30 3.97 10.32
N ALA A 136 17.96 5.04 11.04
CA ALA A 136 18.46 6.38 10.78
C ALA A 136 19.99 6.51 10.99
N THR A 137 20.53 5.81 11.99
CA THR A 137 21.96 5.85 12.34
C THR A 137 22.83 5.07 11.35
N LEU A 138 22.30 3.99 10.76
CA LEU A 138 23.05 3.08 9.88
C LEU A 138 22.76 3.27 8.38
N ARG A 139 21.76 4.08 7.98
CA ARG A 139 21.30 4.30 6.59
C ARG A 139 22.37 4.54 5.53
N GLY A 140 23.55 5.04 5.90
CA GLY A 140 24.67 5.30 4.98
C GLY A 140 25.63 4.11 4.80
N GLY A 141 25.33 2.94 5.36
CA GLY A 141 26.19 1.75 5.28
C GLY A 141 27.50 1.85 6.07
N GLY A 142 27.83 2.99 6.69
CA GLY A 142 29.16 3.28 7.25
C GLY A 142 29.78 2.13 8.08
N LEU A 143 29.21 1.83 9.25
CA LEU A 143 29.76 0.78 10.14
C LEU A 143 29.65 -0.63 9.54
N LEU A 144 28.65 -0.88 8.69
CA LEU A 144 28.36 -2.20 8.11
C LEU A 144 29.15 -2.50 6.84
N ASP A 145 29.61 -1.47 6.12
CA ASP A 145 30.27 -1.60 4.82
C ASP A 145 31.77 -1.32 4.90
N GLN A 146 32.22 -0.51 5.87
CA GLN A 146 33.63 -0.14 6.02
C GLN A 146 34.50 -1.27 6.57
N GLU A 147 35.63 -1.48 5.91
CA GLU A 147 36.75 -2.32 6.34
C GLU A 147 37.80 -1.43 7.00
N LEU A 148 37.78 -1.37 8.34
CA LEU A 148 38.70 -0.53 9.12
C LEU A 148 40.01 -1.29 9.44
N TRP A 149 39.92 -2.60 9.68
CA TRP A 149 41.02 -3.54 9.96
C TRP A 149 40.55 -4.97 9.66
N GLU A 150 41.46 -5.94 9.73
CA GLU A 150 41.14 -7.37 9.67
C GLU A 150 40.33 -7.80 10.89
N PRO A 151 39.02 -8.09 10.74
CA PRO A 151 38.12 -8.31 11.87
C PRO A 151 38.42 -9.63 12.58
N PHE A 152 38.21 -9.64 13.91
CA PHE A 152 38.25 -10.89 14.67
C PHE A 152 37.07 -11.80 14.30
N LYS A 153 37.19 -13.12 14.51
CA LYS A 153 36.13 -14.09 14.17
C LYS A 153 34.75 -13.71 14.72
N GLU A 154 34.69 -13.24 15.96
CA GLU A 154 33.43 -12.82 16.61
C GLU A 154 32.88 -11.51 16.04
N GLU A 155 33.75 -10.57 15.68
CA GLU A 155 33.37 -9.31 15.02
C GLU A 155 32.68 -9.58 13.68
N ILE A 156 33.16 -10.57 12.91
CA ILE A 156 32.56 -10.99 11.65
C ILE A 156 31.12 -11.46 11.87
N GLN A 157 30.90 -12.34 12.85
CA GLN A 157 29.57 -12.88 13.16
C GLN A 157 28.61 -11.80 13.66
N LEU A 158 29.05 -10.90 14.54
CA LEU A 158 28.23 -9.80 15.05
C LEU A 158 27.86 -8.80 13.95
N ARG A 159 28.81 -8.48 13.05
CA ARG A 159 28.57 -7.59 11.91
C ARG A 159 27.59 -8.22 10.93
N ALA A 160 27.76 -9.50 10.60
CA ALA A 160 26.85 -10.22 9.72
C ALA A 160 25.44 -10.26 10.30
N LYS A 161 25.29 -10.56 11.60
CA LYS A 161 24.00 -10.53 12.30
C LYS A 161 23.32 -9.17 12.24
N LEU A 162 24.06 -8.09 12.53
CA LEU A 162 23.51 -6.74 12.51
C LEU A 162 23.12 -6.33 11.08
N HIS A 163 23.92 -6.73 10.09
CA HIS A 163 23.61 -6.50 8.68
C HIS A 163 22.33 -7.23 8.26
N THR A 164 22.19 -8.53 8.59
CA THR A 164 20.94 -9.29 8.36
C THR A 164 19.72 -8.62 8.99
N TYR A 165 19.84 -8.14 10.23
CA TYR A 165 18.73 -7.43 10.88
C TYR A 165 18.44 -6.10 10.17
N PHE A 166 19.49 -5.36 9.80
CA PHE A 166 19.35 -4.06 9.15
C PHE A 166 18.65 -4.17 7.79
N GLY A 167 19.01 -5.16 6.99
CA GLY A 167 18.59 -5.32 5.60
C GLY A 167 19.75 -5.02 4.65
N LEU A 168 19.42 -4.51 3.46
CA LEU A 168 20.43 -4.20 2.43
C LEU A 168 21.17 -2.90 2.74
N THR A 169 22.43 -2.81 2.29
CA THR A 169 23.27 -1.60 2.34
C THR A 169 23.69 -1.16 0.92
N PRO A 170 24.24 0.05 0.73
CA PRO A 170 24.75 0.47 -0.58
C PRO A 170 25.80 -0.50 -1.16
N ARG A 171 26.57 -1.17 -0.30
CA ARG A 171 27.57 -2.15 -0.74
C ARG A 171 26.92 -3.38 -1.40
N ASP A 172 25.73 -3.78 -0.98
CA ASP A 172 25.06 -4.99 -1.47
C ASP A 172 24.52 -4.84 -2.90
N ALA A 173 24.30 -3.61 -3.35
CA ALA A 173 23.94 -3.30 -4.73
C ALA A 173 25.08 -3.58 -5.73
N LYS A 174 26.33 -3.63 -5.26
CA LYS A 174 27.51 -3.84 -6.13
C LYS A 174 27.50 -5.22 -6.73
N ARG A 175 27.81 -5.31 -8.02
CA ARG A 175 27.81 -6.57 -8.77
C ARG A 175 28.72 -7.63 -8.13
N VAL A 176 29.89 -7.21 -7.67
CA VAL A 176 30.84 -8.09 -6.96
C VAL A 176 30.20 -8.74 -5.73
N ARG A 177 29.37 -8.00 -4.98
CA ARG A 177 28.75 -8.48 -3.75
C ARG A 177 27.61 -9.44 -4.02
N LYS A 178 26.83 -9.21 -5.08
CA LYS A 178 25.81 -10.17 -5.56
C LYS A 178 26.46 -11.51 -5.93
N VAL A 179 27.61 -11.47 -6.60
CA VAL A 179 28.39 -12.67 -6.98
C VAL A 179 28.98 -13.37 -5.75
N GLU A 180 29.52 -12.64 -4.79
CA GLU A 180 30.04 -13.21 -3.52
C GLU A 180 28.95 -13.93 -2.72
N ALA A 181 27.76 -13.34 -2.60
CA ALA A 181 26.64 -13.95 -1.88
C ALA A 181 26.18 -15.26 -2.54
N LYS A 182 25.91 -15.24 -3.85
CA LYS A 182 25.56 -16.44 -4.64
C LYS A 182 26.63 -17.52 -4.56
N GLY A 183 27.89 -17.12 -4.71
CA GLY A 183 29.03 -18.04 -4.60
C GLY A 183 29.11 -18.70 -3.23
N TYR A 184 28.80 -17.98 -2.16
CA TYR A 184 28.73 -18.58 -0.81
C TYR A 184 27.56 -19.54 -0.67
N VAL A 185 26.36 -19.14 -1.11
CA VAL A 185 25.11 -19.90 -0.97
C VAL A 185 25.15 -21.21 -1.74
N TYR A 186 25.67 -21.21 -2.98
CA TYR A 186 25.71 -22.39 -3.84
C TYR A 186 27.01 -23.21 -3.75
N ASP A 187 27.92 -22.85 -2.85
CA ASP A 187 29.09 -23.67 -2.51
C ASP A 187 28.65 -24.85 -1.62
N MET A 188 28.59 -26.04 -2.21
CA MET A 188 28.11 -27.24 -1.54
C MET A 188 29.00 -27.66 -0.35
N ARG A 189 30.24 -27.14 -0.24
CA ARG A 189 31.15 -27.43 0.88
C ARG A 189 30.68 -26.81 2.19
N HIS A 190 29.76 -25.85 2.16
CA HIS A 190 29.13 -25.27 3.34
C HIS A 190 28.00 -26.13 3.93
N TYR A 191 27.63 -27.26 3.31
CA TYR A 191 26.52 -28.09 3.76
C TYR A 191 27.02 -29.49 4.11
N THR A 192 27.21 -29.75 5.39
CA THR A 192 27.85 -30.97 5.90
C THR A 192 27.09 -31.54 7.09
N TYR A 193 27.40 -32.77 7.47
CA TYR A 193 26.89 -33.34 8.72
C TYR A 193 27.34 -32.56 9.96
N ALA A 194 28.49 -31.87 9.92
CA ALA A 194 29.02 -31.14 11.07
C ALA A 194 28.20 -29.88 11.40
N ASN A 195 27.47 -29.33 10.42
CA ASN A 195 26.55 -28.20 10.60
C ASN A 195 25.10 -28.54 10.27
N GLU A 196 24.78 -29.84 10.25
CA GLU A 196 23.45 -30.37 9.95
C GLU A 196 22.86 -29.86 8.62
N PHE A 197 23.70 -29.50 7.64
CA PHE A 197 23.28 -28.93 6.34
C PHE A 197 22.50 -27.62 6.43
N GLY A 198 22.64 -26.88 7.53
CA GLY A 198 22.01 -25.58 7.75
C GLY A 198 23.01 -24.45 8.03
N PRO A 199 22.52 -23.24 8.30
CA PRO A 199 23.35 -22.07 8.61
C PRO A 199 23.90 -22.10 10.05
N PHE A 200 24.54 -23.21 10.42
CA PHE A 200 25.16 -23.43 11.73
C PHE A 200 26.68 -23.52 11.61
N LEU A 201 27.39 -23.16 12.67
CA LEU A 201 28.84 -23.37 12.74
C LEU A 201 29.13 -24.86 12.94
N PRO A 202 30.09 -25.44 12.20
CA PRO A 202 30.48 -26.84 12.38
C PRO A 202 31.13 -27.05 13.74
N ASP A 203 30.82 -28.17 14.40
CA ASP A 203 31.48 -28.56 15.65
C ASP A 203 32.96 -28.94 15.40
N GLU A 204 33.89 -28.48 16.24
CA GLU A 204 35.32 -28.81 16.14
C GLU A 204 35.55 -30.34 16.30
N GLU A 205 34.73 -31.03 17.12
CA GLU A 205 34.78 -32.50 17.27
C GLU A 205 34.04 -33.25 16.13
N GLY A 206 33.06 -32.60 15.49
CA GLY A 206 32.31 -33.14 14.35
C GLY A 206 33.10 -33.09 13.04
N MET A 207 33.97 -32.09 12.87
CA MET A 207 34.90 -32.01 11.73
C MET A 207 35.89 -33.18 11.69
N GLU A 208 36.36 -33.68 12.84
CA GLU A 208 37.35 -34.78 12.87
C GLU A 208 36.71 -36.16 12.69
N SER A 209 35.44 -36.33 13.09
CA SER A 209 34.77 -37.65 13.13
C SER A 209 33.90 -37.95 11.91
N GLY A 210 33.48 -36.94 11.14
CA GLY A 210 32.62 -37.10 9.96
C GLY A 210 31.21 -37.61 10.26
N ILE A 211 30.84 -37.72 11.54
CA ILE A 211 29.54 -38.18 12.03
C ILE A 211 29.00 -37.07 12.95
N GLY A 212 27.91 -36.42 12.55
CA GLY A 212 27.23 -35.43 13.40
C GLY A 212 26.37 -36.12 14.46
N ASP A 213 26.80 -36.11 15.72
CA ASP A 213 26.03 -36.64 16.86
C ASP A 213 25.31 -35.52 17.65
N GLY A 214 24.78 -34.50 16.95
CA GLY A 214 24.05 -33.39 17.58
C GLY A 214 24.93 -32.52 18.48
N GLY A 215 26.07 -32.07 17.94
CA GLY A 215 27.00 -31.14 18.59
C GLY A 215 26.38 -29.77 18.93
N ARG A 216 27.21 -28.87 19.47
CA ARG A 216 26.75 -27.54 19.92
C ARG A 216 26.22 -26.71 18.73
N LEU A 217 24.93 -26.37 18.73
CA LEU A 217 24.29 -25.64 17.63
C LEU A 217 24.40 -24.13 17.85
N VAL A 218 25.28 -23.50 17.09
CA VAL A 218 25.51 -22.04 17.10
C VAL A 218 25.28 -21.51 15.69
N VAL A 219 24.54 -20.39 15.56
CA VAL A 219 24.19 -19.83 14.25
C VAL A 219 25.42 -19.24 13.56
N ASN A 220 25.61 -19.58 12.28
CA ASN A 220 26.60 -18.96 11.41
C ASN A 220 25.97 -17.77 10.68
N TRP A 221 26.10 -16.57 11.26
CA TRP A 221 25.52 -15.35 10.72
C TRP A 221 26.10 -14.92 9.38
N VAL A 222 27.31 -15.34 9.03
CA VAL A 222 27.86 -15.11 7.69
C VAL A 222 27.07 -15.88 6.63
N HIS A 223 26.69 -17.12 6.96
CA HIS A 223 25.82 -17.92 6.10
C HIS A 223 24.42 -17.31 6.00
N VAL A 224 23.83 -16.93 7.14
CA VAL A 224 22.52 -16.26 7.16
C VAL A 224 22.54 -14.95 6.35
N GLN A 225 23.61 -14.16 6.44
CA GLN A 225 23.76 -12.93 5.65
C GLN A 225 23.84 -13.21 4.15
N ALA A 226 24.56 -14.26 3.73
CA ALA A 226 24.64 -14.64 2.32
C ALA A 226 23.26 -15.08 1.78
N LEU A 227 22.52 -15.88 2.56
CA LEU A 227 21.14 -16.28 2.23
C LEU A 227 20.21 -15.06 2.16
N HIS A 228 20.31 -14.17 3.14
CA HIS A 228 19.54 -12.94 3.19
C HIS A 228 19.77 -12.09 1.95
N HIS A 229 21.04 -11.86 1.57
CA HIS A 229 21.39 -11.04 0.42
C HIS A 229 20.88 -11.66 -0.88
N ASP A 230 21.12 -12.94 -1.10
CA ASP A 230 20.70 -13.64 -2.32
C ASP A 230 19.18 -13.57 -2.53
N VAL A 231 18.40 -13.90 -1.50
CA VAL A 231 16.93 -13.82 -1.55
C VAL A 231 16.44 -12.37 -1.70
N SER A 232 17.02 -11.43 -0.95
CA SER A 232 16.60 -10.03 -0.95
C SER A 232 16.78 -9.36 -2.32
N MET A 233 17.73 -9.82 -3.14
CA MET A 233 17.94 -9.29 -4.48
C MET A 233 16.78 -9.57 -5.45
N HIS A 234 15.91 -10.54 -5.14
CA HIS A 234 14.67 -10.78 -5.88
C HIS A 234 13.48 -9.97 -5.35
N LEU A 235 13.58 -9.49 -4.11
CA LEU A 235 12.51 -8.73 -3.44
C LEU A 235 12.69 -7.21 -3.60
N VAL A 236 13.92 -6.75 -3.80
CA VAL A 236 14.28 -5.33 -3.87
C VAL A 236 15.13 -5.07 -5.11
N ASN A 237 14.70 -4.11 -5.94
CA ASN A 237 15.49 -3.69 -7.09
C ASN A 237 16.57 -2.68 -6.66
N LEU A 238 17.80 -3.15 -6.42
CA LEU A 238 18.97 -2.30 -6.18
C LEU A 238 19.90 -2.27 -7.39
N GLU A 239 20.04 -1.09 -7.98
CA GLU A 239 20.98 -0.81 -9.07
C GLU A 239 22.36 -0.39 -8.52
N GLU A 240 23.41 -0.80 -9.22
CA GLU A 240 24.78 -0.40 -8.90
C GLU A 240 24.96 1.10 -9.15
N ASP A 241 25.59 1.81 -8.19
CA ASP A 241 25.89 3.25 -8.21
C ASP A 241 24.68 4.22 -8.18
N ALA A 242 23.44 3.72 -8.07
CA ALA A 242 22.27 4.56 -7.81
C ALA A 242 22.29 5.16 -6.39
N PRO A 243 21.66 6.33 -6.15
CA PRO A 243 21.48 6.86 -4.79
C PRO A 243 20.76 5.81 -3.93
N PHE A 244 21.43 5.37 -2.86
CA PHE A 244 20.89 4.35 -1.98
C PHE A 244 19.87 4.97 -1.00
N GLU A 245 18.64 4.50 -1.07
CA GLU A 245 17.62 4.72 -0.04
C GLU A 245 17.45 3.44 0.78
N TYR A 246 17.29 3.61 2.10
CA TYR A 246 17.06 2.47 2.99
C TYR A 246 15.74 1.78 2.63
N ALA A 247 15.83 0.57 2.08
CA ALA A 247 14.67 -0.22 1.69
C ALA A 247 14.00 -0.83 2.94
N ILE A 248 12.73 -0.49 3.16
CA ILE A 248 11.87 -1.15 4.13
C ILE A 248 11.09 -2.24 3.38
N PHE A 249 11.41 -3.48 3.67
CA PHE A 249 10.80 -4.68 3.07
C PHE A 249 10.83 -5.81 4.10
N PRO A 250 10.12 -6.94 3.88
CA PRO A 250 9.95 -7.97 4.91
C PRO A 250 11.22 -8.54 5.56
N MET A 251 12.37 -8.40 4.91
CA MET A 251 13.68 -8.81 5.44
C MET A 251 14.53 -7.63 5.91
N SER A 252 13.91 -6.66 6.59
CA SER A 252 14.57 -5.45 7.13
C SER A 252 14.20 -5.19 8.60
N LEU A 253 14.91 -4.24 9.21
CA LEU A 253 14.95 -4.01 10.66
C LEU A 253 13.57 -3.90 11.35
N PRO A 254 12.55 -3.21 10.80
CA PRO A 254 11.22 -3.13 11.43
C PRO A 254 10.56 -4.49 11.64
N TYR A 255 10.84 -5.46 10.76
CA TYR A 255 10.23 -6.78 10.79
C TYR A 255 10.83 -7.69 11.86
N CYS A 256 11.98 -7.32 12.47
CA CYS A 256 12.58 -8.07 13.58
C CYS A 256 11.78 -7.96 14.90
N GLN A 257 10.83 -7.03 14.99
CA GLN A 257 10.04 -6.78 16.19
C GLN A 257 9.08 -7.94 16.48
N SER A 258 9.06 -8.41 17.72
CA SER A 258 8.08 -9.41 18.18
C SER A 258 6.67 -8.86 18.08
N ILE A 259 5.73 -9.71 17.64
CA ILE A 259 4.30 -9.41 17.72
C ILE A 259 3.70 -10.25 18.85
N ILE A 260 3.31 -9.59 19.94
CA ILE A 260 2.76 -10.23 21.14
C ILE A 260 1.57 -9.42 21.62
N THR A 261 0.39 -10.04 21.60
CA THR A 261 -0.85 -9.41 22.07
C THR A 261 -0.81 -9.15 23.57
N GLU A 262 -1.40 -8.02 23.96
CA GLU A 262 -1.46 -7.63 25.37
C GLU A 262 -2.15 -8.73 26.21
N GLY A 263 -1.53 -9.09 27.34
CA GLY A 263 -2.02 -10.13 28.23
C GLY A 263 -1.54 -11.56 27.91
N VAL A 264 -0.84 -11.78 26.79
CA VAL A 264 -0.22 -13.09 26.50
C VAL A 264 0.98 -13.32 27.41
N ASP A 265 0.96 -14.43 28.14
CA ASP A 265 2.12 -14.89 28.91
C ASP A 265 2.96 -15.87 28.07
N MET A 266 4.06 -15.35 27.53
CA MET A 266 4.99 -16.12 26.71
C MET A 266 5.61 -17.32 27.43
N ALA A 267 5.60 -17.39 28.77
CA ALA A 267 6.09 -18.58 29.48
C ALA A 267 5.15 -19.79 29.37
N THR A 268 3.87 -19.56 29.08
CA THR A 268 2.84 -20.61 29.01
C THR A 268 2.24 -20.79 27.61
N GLU A 269 2.62 -19.92 26.68
CA GLU A 269 2.13 -19.90 25.32
C GLU A 269 2.55 -21.15 24.53
N ARG A 270 1.57 -21.79 23.87
CA ARG A 270 1.79 -23.00 23.07
C ARG A 270 2.55 -22.67 21.79
N ASP A 271 2.17 -21.58 21.12
CA ASP A 271 2.82 -21.13 19.89
C ASP A 271 3.85 -20.02 20.17
N TRP A 272 4.82 -20.28 21.03
CA TRP A 272 5.77 -19.25 21.46
C TRP A 272 6.68 -18.76 20.31
N ALA A 273 6.97 -19.60 19.31
CA ALA A 273 7.80 -19.23 18.16
C ALA A 273 7.00 -18.50 17.06
N GLY A 274 5.67 -18.68 17.03
CA GLY A 274 4.80 -18.09 16.02
C GLY A 274 4.65 -18.95 14.78
N VAL A 275 4.56 -20.27 14.93
CA VAL A 275 4.44 -21.27 13.88
C VAL A 275 3.09 -21.25 13.16
N GLU A 276 1.97 -21.13 13.86
CA GLU A 276 0.65 -21.42 13.27
C GLU A 276 0.18 -20.39 12.22
N GLY A 277 -0.50 -20.83 11.17
CA GLY A 277 -1.12 -19.95 10.19
C GLY A 277 -0.44 -20.01 8.83
N LEU A 278 -0.77 -19.04 7.97
CA LEU A 278 -0.31 -18.99 6.59
C LEU A 278 1.10 -18.40 6.52
N TRP A 279 1.96 -19.02 5.71
CA TRP A 279 3.31 -18.60 5.39
C TRP A 279 3.51 -18.59 3.88
N HIS A 280 4.36 -17.70 3.39
CA HIS A 280 4.88 -17.68 2.03
C HIS A 280 6.30 -18.23 2.05
N CYS A 281 6.51 -19.38 1.41
CA CYS A 281 7.81 -19.97 1.20
C CYS A 281 8.39 -19.45 -0.11
N ALA A 282 9.31 -18.50 -0.04
CA ALA A 282 10.06 -18.06 -1.20
C ALA A 282 11.36 -18.87 -1.34
N ILE A 283 11.55 -19.51 -2.49
CA ILE A 283 12.70 -20.37 -2.79
C ILE A 283 13.47 -19.79 -3.98
N CYS A 284 14.81 -19.77 -3.91
CA CYS A 284 15.68 -19.48 -5.05
C CYS A 284 16.44 -20.76 -5.46
N PHE A 285 16.48 -21.06 -6.75
CA PHE A 285 17.27 -22.18 -7.26
C PHE A 285 17.83 -21.91 -8.64
N ILE A 286 18.99 -22.50 -8.91
CA ILE A 286 19.67 -22.44 -10.20
C ILE A 286 19.53 -23.76 -10.94
N ASP A 287 19.82 -23.77 -12.24
CA ASP A 287 19.87 -25.02 -13.02
C ASP A 287 20.85 -26.01 -12.36
N HIS A 288 20.39 -27.25 -12.13
CA HIS A 288 21.18 -28.25 -11.41
C HIS A 288 22.50 -28.58 -12.12
N ARG A 289 22.57 -28.49 -13.45
CA ARG A 289 23.84 -28.66 -14.17
C ARG A 289 24.79 -27.50 -13.92
N ALA A 290 24.27 -26.28 -13.84
CA ALA A 290 25.07 -25.10 -13.49
C ALA A 290 25.61 -25.21 -12.05
N LEU A 291 24.77 -25.66 -11.10
CA LEU A 291 25.20 -25.95 -9.73
C LEU A 291 26.31 -27.00 -9.68
N LEU A 292 26.12 -28.11 -10.41
CA LEU A 292 27.14 -29.16 -10.50
C LEU A 292 28.41 -28.60 -11.12
N LEU A 293 28.35 -27.89 -12.25
CA LEU A 293 29.51 -27.29 -12.90
C LEU A 293 30.27 -26.33 -11.99
N TYR A 294 29.58 -25.48 -11.24
CA TYR A 294 30.19 -24.59 -10.26
C TYR A 294 30.97 -25.34 -9.19
N ASN A 295 30.44 -26.50 -8.76
CA ASN A 295 31.05 -27.35 -7.74
C ASN A 295 31.96 -28.46 -8.32
N ASN A 296 32.11 -28.57 -9.64
CA ASN A 296 32.83 -29.65 -10.30
C ASN A 296 34.29 -29.25 -10.60
N TYR A 297 35.19 -29.74 -9.74
CA TYR A 297 36.65 -29.96 -9.87
C TYR A 297 37.61 -29.21 -8.92
N ASN A 298 38.48 -30.06 -8.33
CA ASN A 298 39.62 -29.85 -7.41
C ASN A 298 39.29 -29.57 -5.93
N GLU A 299 39.25 -30.64 -5.14
CA GLU A 299 39.37 -30.55 -3.67
C GLU A 299 40.60 -29.71 -3.29
N GLY A 300 40.37 -28.58 -2.62
CA GLY A 300 41.42 -27.71 -2.08
C GLY A 300 41.67 -26.39 -2.82
N GLU A 301 41.08 -26.17 -4.00
CA GLU A 301 41.14 -24.87 -4.69
C GLU A 301 39.87 -24.03 -4.43
N PRO A 302 39.94 -22.68 -4.47
CA PRO A 302 38.75 -21.83 -4.43
C PRO A 302 37.86 -22.06 -5.66
N LEU A 303 36.54 -22.12 -5.45
CA LEU A 303 35.59 -22.17 -6.58
C LEU A 303 35.61 -20.83 -7.33
N ASP A 304 35.45 -20.87 -8.64
CA ASP A 304 35.38 -19.67 -9.49
C ASP A 304 33.92 -19.19 -9.59
N PRO A 305 33.54 -18.07 -8.95
CA PRO A 305 32.17 -17.57 -8.97
C PRO A 305 31.83 -16.82 -10.27
N SER A 306 32.71 -16.84 -11.29
CA SER A 306 32.50 -16.16 -12.57
C SER A 306 31.20 -16.57 -13.28
N LEU A 307 30.70 -17.78 -13.02
CA LEU A 307 29.40 -18.25 -13.51
C LEU A 307 28.25 -17.31 -13.13
N PHE A 308 28.20 -16.82 -11.89
CA PHE A 308 27.15 -15.91 -11.40
C PHE A 308 27.24 -14.51 -11.99
N ASN A 309 28.32 -14.24 -12.73
CA ASN A 309 28.56 -12.98 -13.42
C ASN A 309 28.18 -13.05 -14.90
N ASP A 310 27.84 -14.23 -15.41
CA ASP A 310 27.44 -14.44 -16.80
C ASP A 310 26.09 -13.74 -17.05
N PRO A 311 25.96 -12.90 -18.10
CA PRO A 311 24.68 -12.29 -18.47
C PRO A 311 23.56 -13.31 -18.75
N ASP A 312 23.91 -14.54 -19.13
CA ASP A 312 22.96 -15.62 -19.41
C ASP A 312 22.65 -16.48 -18.17
N PHE A 313 23.29 -16.20 -17.02
CA PHE A 313 22.96 -16.87 -15.76
C PHE A 313 21.60 -16.37 -15.24
N ASP A 314 20.71 -17.31 -14.96
CA ASP A 314 19.38 -17.04 -14.44
C ASP A 314 19.13 -17.87 -13.18
N GLU A 315 18.57 -17.24 -12.16
CA GLU A 315 18.19 -17.87 -10.91
C GLU A 315 16.70 -17.74 -10.73
N VAL A 316 16.04 -18.88 -10.55
CA VAL A 316 14.59 -18.94 -10.47
C VAL A 316 14.14 -18.65 -9.05
N PHE A 317 13.25 -17.66 -8.92
CA PHE A 317 12.57 -17.33 -7.67
C PHE A 317 11.11 -17.78 -7.72
N ARG A 318 10.63 -18.49 -6.69
CA ARG A 318 9.22 -18.93 -6.58
C ARG A 318 8.68 -18.73 -5.18
N ILE A 319 7.40 -18.40 -5.07
CA ILE A 319 6.70 -18.28 -3.79
C ILE A 319 5.62 -19.35 -3.71
N ILE A 320 5.59 -20.09 -2.60
CA ILE A 320 4.64 -21.18 -2.34
C ILE A 320 3.92 -20.91 -1.01
N PRO A 321 2.58 -20.81 -0.99
CA PRO A 321 1.84 -20.67 0.26
C PRO A 321 1.82 -22.00 1.03
N VAL A 322 2.11 -21.93 2.32
CA VAL A 322 2.14 -23.08 3.25
C VAL A 322 1.32 -22.72 4.48
N ASN A 323 0.34 -23.56 4.85
CA ASN A 323 -0.42 -23.35 6.07
C ASN A 323 0.09 -24.28 7.18
N PHE A 324 0.72 -23.71 8.22
CA PHE A 324 1.26 -24.48 9.35
C PHE A 324 0.27 -24.61 10.50
N ARG A 325 0.26 -25.77 11.14
CA ARG A 325 -0.49 -26.06 12.37
C ARG A 325 0.38 -26.83 13.37
N ILE A 326 0.24 -26.53 14.65
CA ILE A 326 1.00 -27.22 15.70
C ILE A 326 0.34 -28.58 15.99
N LEU A 327 1.13 -29.64 15.89
CA LEU A 327 0.74 -31.00 16.24
C LEU A 327 0.86 -31.23 17.74
N SER A 328 2.03 -30.94 18.31
CA SER A 328 2.31 -31.21 19.73
C SER A 328 3.48 -30.34 20.22
N THR A 329 3.68 -30.34 21.53
CA THR A 329 4.83 -29.69 22.18
C THR A 329 5.54 -30.69 23.07
N GLU A 330 6.87 -30.68 23.07
CA GLU A 330 7.72 -31.57 23.85
C GLU A 330 8.59 -30.76 24.81
N HIS A 331 8.69 -31.19 26.08
CA HIS A 331 9.46 -30.46 27.08
C HIS A 331 10.96 -30.44 26.75
N ASP A 332 11.57 -29.26 26.80
CA ASP A 332 13.02 -29.09 26.65
C ASP A 332 13.66 -28.81 28.02
N PRO A 333 14.55 -29.70 28.52
CA PRO A 333 15.22 -29.50 29.80
C PRO A 333 16.15 -28.28 29.84
N LYS A 334 16.72 -27.86 28.70
CA LYS A 334 17.58 -26.67 28.61
C LYS A 334 16.75 -25.39 28.60
N HIS A 335 15.54 -25.45 28.04
CA HIS A 335 14.61 -24.33 27.95
C HIS A 335 13.19 -24.70 28.42
N PRO A 336 12.97 -24.82 29.75
CA PRO A 336 11.71 -25.33 30.31
C PRO A 336 10.44 -24.59 29.85
N ASP A 337 10.54 -23.28 29.65
CA ASP A 337 9.44 -22.40 29.22
C ASP A 337 9.32 -22.29 27.69
N ARG A 338 10.19 -22.97 26.92
CA ARG A 338 10.20 -22.99 25.45
C ARG A 338 10.23 -24.43 24.97
N PRO A 339 9.12 -25.17 25.11
CA PRO A 339 9.05 -26.55 24.65
C PRO A 339 9.26 -26.63 23.13
N LYS A 340 9.85 -27.72 22.65
CA LYS A 340 9.98 -27.97 21.21
C LYS A 340 8.60 -28.06 20.59
N ILE A 341 8.34 -27.30 19.54
CA ILE A 341 7.05 -27.28 18.84
C ILE A 341 7.15 -28.23 17.66
N HIS A 342 6.31 -29.25 17.60
CA HIS A 342 6.16 -30.11 16.42
C HIS A 342 4.99 -29.62 15.57
N PHE A 343 5.19 -29.46 14.26
CA PHE A 343 4.21 -28.86 13.35
C PHE A 343 4.06 -29.63 12.04
N VAL A 344 2.96 -29.35 11.33
CA VAL A 344 2.76 -29.75 9.95
C VAL A 344 2.34 -28.55 9.11
N GLY A 345 2.93 -28.42 7.93
CA GLY A 345 2.58 -27.47 6.87
C GLY A 345 1.86 -28.20 5.74
N GLU A 346 0.73 -27.64 5.31
CA GLU A 346 -0.05 -28.15 4.19
C GLU A 346 0.12 -27.20 2.99
N VAL A 347 0.64 -27.73 1.88
CA VAL A 347 0.76 -27.06 0.59
C VAL A 347 -0.33 -27.64 -0.32
N ARG A 348 -0.94 -26.84 -1.21
CA ARG A 348 -1.96 -27.36 -2.16
C ARG A 348 -1.39 -28.57 -2.93
N ASP A 349 -2.21 -29.61 -3.11
CA ASP A 349 -1.92 -30.85 -3.86
C ASP A 349 -0.97 -31.87 -3.18
N ASP A 350 -1.43 -32.52 -2.10
CA ASP A 350 -0.82 -33.70 -1.43
C ASP A 350 0.63 -33.56 -0.89
N HIS A 351 1.17 -32.35 -0.86
CA HIS A 351 2.48 -32.06 -0.30
C HIS A 351 2.40 -31.67 1.19
N THR A 352 3.19 -32.34 2.02
CA THR A 352 3.21 -32.09 3.47
C THR A 352 4.60 -31.74 3.95
N MET A 353 4.70 -30.68 4.78
CA MET A 353 5.91 -30.30 5.50
C MET A 353 5.78 -30.75 6.95
N LEU A 354 6.66 -31.61 7.47
CA LEU A 354 6.65 -32.04 8.86
C LEU A 354 7.91 -31.56 9.54
N GLY A 355 7.78 -30.87 10.67
CA GLY A 355 8.94 -30.24 11.28
C GLY A 355 8.81 -29.94 12.75
N ARG A 356 9.89 -29.35 13.27
CA ARG A 356 9.97 -28.85 14.64
C ARG A 356 10.66 -27.49 14.73
N ALA A 357 10.24 -26.69 15.71
CA ALA A 357 10.91 -25.46 16.12
C ALA A 357 11.43 -25.59 17.56
N GLU A 358 12.70 -25.24 17.78
CA GLU A 358 13.38 -25.37 19.06
C GLU A 358 14.42 -24.26 19.29
N VAL A 359 14.89 -24.09 20.53
CA VAL A 359 15.89 -23.08 20.88
C VAL A 359 17.30 -23.68 20.77
N THR A 360 18.23 -22.95 20.15
CA THR A 360 19.65 -23.34 20.00
C THR A 360 20.48 -22.99 21.25
N ASP A 361 21.72 -23.50 21.33
CA ASP A 361 22.61 -23.26 22.49
C ASP A 361 23.03 -21.77 22.63
N ASP A 362 22.89 -20.98 21.57
CA ASP A 362 23.12 -19.53 21.53
C ASP A 362 21.82 -18.69 21.58
N ASN A 363 20.70 -19.30 22.02
CA ASN A 363 19.38 -18.67 22.24
C ASN A 363 18.71 -18.11 20.98
N HIS A 364 18.89 -18.78 19.83
CA HIS A 364 18.15 -18.53 18.59
C HIS A 364 17.07 -19.59 18.37
N VAL A 365 16.09 -19.31 17.51
CA VAL A 365 15.03 -20.29 17.19
C VAL A 365 15.40 -21.00 15.90
N ARG A 366 15.68 -22.30 16.00
CA ARG A 366 15.93 -23.19 14.88
C ARG A 366 14.62 -23.82 14.41
N TRP A 367 14.49 -23.94 13.10
CA TRP A 367 13.41 -24.67 12.45
C TRP A 367 14.00 -25.77 11.57
N HIS A 368 13.57 -26.99 11.82
CA HIS A 368 13.87 -28.16 10.99
C HIS A 368 12.57 -28.71 10.42
N PHE A 369 12.53 -29.05 9.13
CA PHE A 369 11.39 -29.74 8.55
C PHE A 369 11.77 -30.59 7.34
N VAL A 370 10.96 -31.59 7.06
CA VAL A 370 11.02 -32.38 5.83
C VAL A 370 9.77 -32.17 5.00
N SER A 371 9.89 -32.14 3.68
CA SER A 371 8.79 -31.91 2.74
C SER A 371 8.78 -32.96 1.63
N GLY A 372 7.61 -33.31 1.10
CA GLY A 372 7.49 -34.16 -0.08
C GLY A 372 6.06 -34.57 -0.40
N GLU A 373 5.91 -35.51 -1.34
CA GLU A 373 4.65 -35.93 -1.97
C GLU A 373 4.17 -37.28 -1.43
N GLU A 374 2.86 -37.48 -1.31
CA GLU A 374 2.22 -38.76 -0.96
C GLU A 374 2.77 -39.44 0.32
N GLY A 375 3.27 -38.64 1.27
CA GLY A 375 3.86 -39.12 2.52
C GLY A 375 5.32 -39.59 2.41
N GLN A 376 5.98 -39.39 1.26
CA GLN A 376 7.43 -39.58 1.12
C GLN A 376 8.15 -38.24 1.26
N SER A 377 9.03 -38.14 2.25
CA SER A 377 9.91 -36.99 2.41
C SER A 377 10.99 -36.98 1.33
N VAL A 378 11.09 -35.87 0.59
CA VAL A 378 12.05 -35.66 -0.50
C VAL A 378 13.06 -34.58 -0.11
N TRP A 379 12.57 -33.51 0.51
CA TRP A 379 13.34 -32.32 0.89
C TRP A 379 13.54 -32.25 2.40
N SER A 380 14.69 -31.73 2.82
CA SER A 380 15.04 -31.44 4.22
C SER A 380 15.45 -29.98 4.31
N GLY A 381 14.89 -29.25 5.26
CA GLY A 381 15.09 -27.81 5.45
C GLY A 381 15.63 -27.48 6.84
N GLU A 382 16.62 -26.58 6.88
CA GLU A 382 17.25 -26.09 8.10
C GLU A 382 17.30 -24.56 8.12
N CYS A 383 16.69 -23.95 9.14
CA CYS A 383 16.46 -22.52 9.17
C CYS A 383 16.64 -21.91 10.57
N VAL A 384 16.85 -20.60 10.57
CA VAL A 384 16.90 -19.76 11.78
C VAL A 384 15.85 -18.67 11.68
N GLN A 385 15.09 -18.45 12.75
CA GLN A 385 14.18 -17.32 12.86
C GLN A 385 14.93 -16.02 13.09
N ILE A 386 14.60 -15.01 12.29
CA ILE A 386 15.29 -13.73 12.32
C ILE A 386 14.51 -12.73 13.18
N GLY A 387 15.23 -11.96 13.97
CA GLY A 387 14.66 -11.08 14.98
C GLY A 387 14.26 -11.81 16.25
N SER A 388 13.25 -11.28 16.94
CA SER A 388 12.73 -11.85 18.19
C SER A 388 11.65 -12.90 17.92
N VAL A 389 11.22 -13.64 18.95
CA VAL A 389 10.11 -14.61 18.83
C VAL A 389 8.87 -13.94 18.23
N ARG A 390 8.17 -14.65 17.34
CA ARG A 390 7.01 -14.12 16.59
C ARG A 390 7.29 -12.88 15.74
N SER A 391 8.56 -12.60 15.42
CA SER A 391 8.98 -11.62 14.42
C SER A 391 8.33 -11.88 13.06
N SER A 392 7.90 -10.81 12.39
CA SER A 392 7.33 -10.88 11.03
C SER A 392 8.40 -11.04 9.95
N PHE A 393 9.70 -10.97 10.29
CA PHE A 393 10.80 -11.23 9.35
C PHE A 393 10.73 -12.65 8.80
N GLY A 394 10.27 -13.61 9.61
CA GLY A 394 10.21 -15.03 9.24
C GLY A 394 11.49 -15.81 9.55
N ILE A 395 11.71 -16.88 8.80
CA ILE A 395 12.85 -17.81 8.97
C ILE A 395 13.67 -17.86 7.68
N LEU A 396 14.99 -17.87 7.81
CA LEU A 396 15.93 -17.99 6.70
C LEU A 396 16.71 -19.30 6.80
N GLY A 397 16.89 -19.98 5.68
CA GLY A 397 17.55 -21.28 5.67
C GLY A 397 17.81 -21.83 4.28
N THR A 398 18.09 -23.13 4.23
CA THR A 398 18.37 -23.87 3.00
C THR A 398 17.61 -25.19 2.96
N TRP A 399 17.27 -25.65 1.76
CA TRP A 399 16.83 -27.03 1.51
C TRP A 399 17.91 -27.83 0.80
N THR A 400 18.02 -29.09 1.21
CA THR A 400 18.69 -30.17 0.49
C THR A 400 17.70 -31.32 0.30
N THR A 401 18.11 -32.43 -0.31
CA THR A 401 17.29 -33.65 -0.20
C THR A 401 17.42 -34.25 1.19
N VAL A 402 16.50 -35.16 1.56
CA VAL A 402 16.57 -35.91 2.83
C VAL A 402 17.75 -36.88 2.91
N PHE A 403 18.38 -37.20 1.77
CA PHE A 403 19.53 -38.10 1.72
C PHE A 403 20.85 -37.37 1.90
N HIS A 404 20.86 -36.06 1.66
CA HIS A 404 22.06 -35.22 1.75
C HIS A 404 23.21 -35.77 0.89
N ASP A 405 22.91 -36.23 -0.33
CA ASP A 405 23.92 -36.75 -1.25
C ASP A 405 24.87 -35.62 -1.69
N GLN A 406 26.10 -35.99 -2.05
CA GLN A 406 27.15 -35.02 -2.45
C GLN A 406 26.78 -34.17 -3.69
N HIS A 407 25.74 -34.56 -4.43
CA HIS A 407 25.26 -33.89 -5.63
C HIS A 407 23.86 -33.27 -5.45
N ASP A 408 23.41 -33.17 -4.19
CA ASP A 408 22.10 -32.64 -3.88
C ASP A 408 21.95 -31.20 -4.34
N PRO A 409 20.77 -30.81 -4.84
CA PRO A 409 20.44 -29.41 -5.00
C PRO A 409 20.50 -28.69 -3.64
N VAL A 410 21.08 -27.49 -3.65
CA VAL A 410 21.00 -26.53 -2.54
C VAL A 410 20.03 -25.43 -2.95
N VAL A 411 18.99 -25.22 -2.14
CA VAL A 411 17.94 -24.24 -2.41
C VAL A 411 17.87 -23.27 -1.23
N PRO A 412 18.45 -22.07 -1.33
CA PRO A 412 18.17 -20.99 -0.37
C PRO A 412 16.68 -20.68 -0.34
N HIS A 413 16.17 -20.43 0.87
CA HIS A 413 14.77 -20.08 1.02
C HIS A 413 14.53 -19.14 2.21
N ILE A 414 13.42 -18.41 2.09
CA ILE A 414 12.77 -17.71 3.17
C ILE A 414 11.36 -18.28 3.35
N LEU A 415 10.97 -18.53 4.58
CA LEU A 415 9.58 -18.69 4.95
C LEU A 415 9.20 -17.42 5.70
N GLU A 416 8.34 -16.61 5.10
CA GLU A 416 7.77 -15.43 5.74
C GLU A 416 6.37 -15.78 6.20
N ALA A 417 6.02 -15.47 7.44
CA ALA A 417 4.65 -15.64 7.87
C ALA A 417 3.81 -14.65 7.05
N ALA A 418 2.76 -15.11 6.37
CA ALA A 418 1.81 -14.26 5.64
C ALA A 418 0.96 -13.40 6.58
N ARG A 419 1.50 -13.07 7.76
CA ARG A 419 0.81 -12.62 8.96
C ARG A 419 0.44 -11.14 8.94
N ALA A 420 0.71 -10.40 7.86
CA ALA A 420 -0.16 -9.28 7.47
C ALA A 420 -1.64 -9.71 7.31
N TYR A 421 -1.89 -11.02 7.28
CA TYR A 421 -3.17 -11.69 7.39
C TYR A 421 -3.09 -12.86 8.39
N MET A 422 -3.89 -12.79 9.46
CA MET A 422 -4.40 -13.93 10.24
C MET A 422 -3.51 -14.53 11.36
N SER A 423 -3.83 -14.18 12.61
CA SER A 423 -3.70 -15.09 13.77
C SER A 423 -5.09 -15.33 14.38
N GLY A 424 -5.38 -16.58 14.77
CA GLY A 424 -6.55 -16.92 15.58
C GLY A 424 -7.83 -17.30 14.83
N GLY A 425 -7.78 -18.34 13.98
CA GLY A 425 -8.92 -18.84 13.20
C GLY A 425 -9.34 -17.81 12.16
N THR A 426 -9.33 -18.16 10.88
CA THR A 426 -9.42 -17.18 9.78
C THR A 426 -10.28 -15.96 10.14
N PRO A 427 -9.68 -14.81 10.49
CA PRO A 427 -10.45 -13.64 10.85
C PRO A 427 -11.07 -13.12 9.58
N LEU A 428 -12.39 -13.13 9.54
CA LEU A 428 -13.10 -12.19 8.69
C LEU A 428 -12.96 -10.84 9.39
N LEU A 429 -12.62 -9.80 8.63
CA LEU A 429 -12.75 -8.42 9.09
C LEU A 429 -14.02 -7.82 8.49
N PRO A 430 -15.23 -8.25 8.92
CA PRO A 430 -16.41 -7.71 8.31
C PRO A 430 -16.60 -6.26 8.76
N ALA A 431 -16.85 -5.40 7.79
CA ALA A 431 -17.43 -4.10 7.97
C ALA A 431 -18.96 -4.24 8.13
N PHE A 432 -19.50 -3.70 9.21
CA PHE A 432 -20.95 -3.57 9.44
C PHE A 432 -21.35 -2.14 9.14
N PRO A 433 -21.96 -1.87 7.98
CA PRO A 433 -22.70 -0.64 7.75
C PRO A 433 -23.96 -0.63 8.64
N LEU A 434 -24.01 0.34 9.55
CA LEU A 434 -25.15 0.61 10.40
C LEU A 434 -26.18 1.42 9.62
N VAL A 435 -27.46 1.19 9.92
CA VAL A 435 -28.54 1.95 9.27
C VAL A 435 -28.41 3.43 9.66
N PRO A 436 -28.20 4.35 8.70
CA PRO A 436 -28.09 5.78 8.97
C PRO A 436 -29.43 6.34 9.42
N ASN A 437 -29.40 7.40 10.24
CA ASN A 437 -30.63 7.95 10.81
C ASN A 437 -31.51 8.69 9.78
N ASN A 438 -30.92 9.40 8.81
CA ASN A 438 -31.69 10.21 7.84
C ASN A 438 -30.98 10.41 6.49
N MET A 439 -30.73 9.31 5.76
CA MET A 439 -30.08 9.38 4.44
C MET A 439 -30.91 10.13 3.39
N ASP A 440 -32.23 9.93 3.38
CA ASP A 440 -33.14 10.66 2.47
C ASP A 440 -33.07 12.17 2.67
N GLY A 441 -32.95 12.61 3.93
CA GLY A 441 -32.74 14.01 4.28
C GLY A 441 -31.42 14.56 3.75
N LEU A 442 -30.33 13.76 3.80
CA LEU A 442 -29.06 14.14 3.19
C LEU A 442 -29.16 14.26 1.68
N HIS A 443 -29.82 13.31 1.00
CA HIS A 443 -30.04 13.38 -0.46
C HIS A 443 -30.85 14.61 -0.86
N GLN A 444 -31.90 14.93 -0.12
CA GLN A 444 -32.70 16.14 -0.37
C GLN A 444 -31.85 17.40 -0.16
N LYS A 445 -31.07 17.45 0.92
CA LYS A 445 -30.22 18.60 1.22
C LYS A 445 -29.11 18.77 0.18
N LEU A 446 -28.52 17.68 -0.30
CA LEU A 446 -27.60 17.67 -1.45
C LEU A 446 -28.25 18.33 -2.68
N TYR A 447 -29.47 17.94 -3.04
CA TYR A 447 -30.16 18.58 -4.17
C TYR A 447 -30.44 20.07 -3.93
N ASP A 448 -30.82 20.45 -2.71
CA ASP A 448 -31.08 21.84 -2.37
C ASP A 448 -29.84 22.72 -2.51
N VAL A 449 -28.66 22.24 -2.08
CA VAL A 449 -27.41 22.99 -2.16
C VAL A 449 -26.76 22.96 -3.55
N SER A 450 -27.17 22.02 -4.40
CA SER A 450 -26.60 21.82 -5.75
C SER A 450 -27.48 22.33 -6.91
N THR A 451 -28.76 22.63 -6.67
CA THR A 451 -29.68 23.05 -7.75
C THR A 451 -29.67 24.56 -7.96
N PRO A 452 -29.25 25.08 -9.12
CA PRO A 452 -29.28 26.52 -9.40
C PRO A 452 -30.70 27.09 -9.26
N GLY A 453 -30.82 28.25 -8.61
CA GLY A 453 -32.09 28.90 -8.34
C GLY A 453 -32.77 28.47 -7.02
N ASN A 454 -32.30 27.40 -6.38
CA ASN A 454 -32.66 27.11 -4.99
C ASN A 454 -32.01 28.15 -4.06
N PRO A 455 -32.71 28.69 -3.04
CA PRO A 455 -32.10 29.61 -2.07
C PRO A 455 -30.88 29.06 -1.34
N ALA A 456 -30.77 27.73 -1.18
CA ALA A 456 -29.65 27.05 -0.54
C ALA A 456 -28.48 26.76 -1.50
N TYR A 457 -28.57 27.12 -2.79
CA TYR A 457 -27.53 26.82 -3.77
C TYR A 457 -26.16 27.37 -3.36
N GLY A 458 -25.15 26.49 -3.33
CA GLY A 458 -23.79 26.80 -2.88
C GLY A 458 -23.61 26.89 -1.36
N GLN A 459 -24.66 26.67 -0.56
CA GLN A 459 -24.57 26.60 0.91
C GLN A 459 -24.27 25.17 1.35
N HIS A 460 -23.10 24.66 0.94
CA HIS A 460 -22.63 23.31 1.25
C HIS A 460 -22.53 23.08 2.75
N LEU A 461 -22.75 21.83 3.15
CA LEU A 461 -22.78 21.41 4.53
C LEU A 461 -21.36 21.28 5.12
N SER A 462 -21.22 21.58 6.41
CA SER A 462 -20.02 21.23 7.17
C SER A 462 -19.90 19.71 7.32
N LYS A 463 -18.73 19.26 7.79
CA LYS A 463 -18.51 17.85 8.12
C LYS A 463 -19.52 17.37 9.17
N GLU A 464 -19.68 18.13 10.24
CA GLU A 464 -20.56 17.82 11.37
C GLU A 464 -22.04 17.82 10.95
N GLU A 465 -22.43 18.73 10.06
CA GLU A 465 -23.79 18.76 9.53
C GLU A 465 -24.11 17.52 8.68
N VAL A 466 -23.16 17.05 7.85
CA VAL A 466 -23.33 15.79 7.10
C VAL A 466 -23.35 14.60 8.03
N GLU A 467 -22.41 14.51 8.98
CA GLU A 467 -22.33 13.45 9.98
C GLU A 467 -23.65 13.33 10.78
N ALA A 468 -24.31 14.45 11.08
CA ALA A 468 -25.59 14.42 11.78
C ALA A 468 -26.73 13.72 11.00
N PHE A 469 -26.66 13.66 9.67
CA PHE A 469 -27.64 12.89 8.87
C PHE A 469 -27.32 11.40 8.83
N VAL A 470 -26.04 11.04 8.74
CA VAL A 470 -25.61 9.66 8.49
C VAL A 470 -25.27 8.89 9.75
N ALA A 471 -24.98 9.57 10.86
CA ALA A 471 -24.72 8.93 12.13
C ALA A 471 -25.90 8.01 12.52
N PRO A 472 -25.62 6.78 12.96
CA PRO A 472 -26.67 5.87 13.40
C PRO A 472 -27.37 6.43 14.64
N SER A 473 -28.66 6.10 14.82
CA SER A 473 -29.37 6.47 16.04
C SER A 473 -28.67 5.91 17.28
N ALA A 474 -28.77 6.60 18.42
CA ALA A 474 -28.18 6.13 19.69
C ALA A 474 -28.68 4.72 20.07
N GLU A 475 -29.94 4.41 19.72
CA GLU A 475 -30.54 3.09 19.90
C GLU A 475 -29.88 2.03 19.00
N THR A 476 -29.60 2.35 17.73
CA THR A 476 -28.88 1.46 16.80
C THR A 476 -27.46 1.23 17.27
N ALA A 477 -26.73 2.30 17.59
CA ALA A 477 -25.35 2.22 18.06
C ALA A 477 -25.23 1.41 19.37
N SER A 478 -26.14 1.63 20.34
CA SER A 478 -26.16 0.83 21.57
C SER A 478 -26.49 -0.63 21.30
N ALA A 479 -27.51 -0.92 20.48
CA ALA A 479 -27.90 -2.30 20.19
C ALA A 479 -26.78 -3.09 19.50
N VAL A 480 -26.07 -2.48 18.54
CA VAL A 480 -24.93 -3.10 17.87
C VAL A 480 -23.75 -3.24 18.84
N SER A 481 -23.43 -2.21 19.65
CA SER A 481 -22.37 -2.29 20.66
C SER A 481 -22.64 -3.38 21.71
N ASP A 482 -23.88 -3.50 22.18
CA ASP A 482 -24.30 -4.51 23.15
C ASP A 482 -24.23 -5.91 22.56
N PHE A 483 -24.63 -6.09 21.29
CA PHE A 483 -24.45 -7.34 20.56
C PHE A 483 -22.97 -7.72 20.42
N LEU A 484 -22.10 -6.78 20.05
CA LEU A 484 -20.67 -7.04 19.88
C LEU A 484 -20.02 -7.41 21.23
N LYS A 485 -20.34 -6.68 22.31
CA LYS A 485 -19.88 -6.99 23.67
C LYS A 485 -20.37 -8.35 24.17
N ALA A 486 -21.64 -8.67 23.94
CA ALA A 486 -22.22 -9.96 24.36
C ALA A 486 -21.56 -11.16 23.69
N ASN A 487 -20.97 -10.96 22.51
CA ASN A 487 -20.27 -11.98 21.74
C ASN A 487 -18.73 -11.86 21.81
N SER A 488 -18.21 -11.03 22.72
CA SER A 488 -16.76 -10.80 22.89
C SER A 488 -16.03 -10.37 21.61
N LEU A 489 -16.71 -9.59 20.76
CA LEU A 489 -16.16 -9.10 19.49
C LEU A 489 -15.53 -7.72 19.68
N LEU A 490 -14.28 -7.60 19.26
CA LEU A 490 -13.59 -6.32 19.15
C LEU A 490 -14.01 -5.63 17.85
N TYR A 491 -14.23 -4.33 17.92
CA TYR A 491 -14.61 -3.51 16.78
C TYR A 491 -13.96 -2.14 16.83
N GLU A 492 -13.76 -1.56 15.66
CA GLU A 492 -13.32 -0.18 15.46
C GLU A 492 -14.31 0.56 14.56
N THR A 493 -14.33 1.88 14.70
CA THR A 493 -15.14 2.74 13.82
C THR A 493 -14.30 3.15 12.62
N ILE A 494 -14.69 2.69 11.43
CA ILE A 494 -13.91 2.92 10.21
C ILE A 494 -14.42 4.11 9.38
N SER A 495 -15.67 4.52 9.56
CA SER A 495 -16.22 5.75 8.98
C SER A 495 -16.26 6.91 9.99
N PRO A 496 -16.26 8.17 9.56
CA PRO A 496 -16.20 9.31 10.47
C PRO A 496 -17.47 9.49 11.32
N ALA A 497 -18.67 9.14 10.83
CA ALA A 497 -19.91 9.32 11.58
C ALA A 497 -20.32 8.09 12.42
N GLY A 498 -19.48 7.05 12.48
CA GLY A 498 -19.79 5.81 13.21
C GLY A 498 -20.78 4.88 12.50
N GLU A 499 -21.10 5.16 11.24
CA GLU A 499 -22.02 4.38 10.41
C GLU A 499 -21.38 3.14 9.78
N TRP A 500 -20.06 2.96 9.86
CA TRP A 500 -19.35 1.73 9.53
C TRP A 500 -18.46 1.30 10.68
N LEU A 501 -18.61 0.03 11.08
CA LEU A 501 -17.77 -0.61 12.08
C LEU A 501 -16.95 -1.73 11.44
N GLY A 502 -15.62 -1.69 11.57
CA GLY A 502 -14.75 -2.82 11.25
C GLY A 502 -14.70 -3.77 12.44
N ILE A 503 -14.98 -5.06 12.23
CA ILE A 503 -15.08 -6.04 13.32
C ILE A 503 -14.05 -7.13 13.11
N ASN A 504 -13.39 -7.57 14.17
CA ASN A 504 -12.54 -8.74 14.12
C ASN A 504 -13.36 -9.99 14.49
N LEU A 505 -13.67 -10.83 13.51
CA LEU A 505 -14.58 -11.96 13.66
C LEU A 505 -14.00 -13.26 13.08
N PRO A 506 -13.68 -14.28 13.90
CA PRO A 506 -13.26 -15.59 13.40
C PRO A 506 -14.36 -16.27 12.57
N VAL A 507 -14.01 -16.91 11.44
CA VAL A 507 -14.95 -17.60 10.53
C VAL A 507 -15.92 -18.54 11.26
N GLN A 508 -15.45 -19.33 12.22
CA GLN A 508 -16.30 -20.27 12.97
C GLN A 508 -17.38 -19.53 13.78
N GLN A 509 -17.01 -18.40 14.37
CA GLN A 509 -17.93 -17.55 15.11
C GLN A 509 -18.88 -16.83 14.13
N ALA A 510 -18.40 -16.39 12.96
CA ALA A 510 -19.22 -15.81 11.91
C ALA A 510 -20.30 -16.77 11.41
N ASN A 511 -19.95 -18.03 11.15
CA ASN A 511 -20.90 -19.08 10.76
C ASN A 511 -22.00 -19.26 11.81
N SER A 512 -21.59 -19.26 13.10
CA SER A 512 -22.52 -19.44 14.22
C SER A 512 -23.44 -18.23 14.43
N LEU A 513 -22.90 -17.02 14.36
CA LEU A 513 -23.66 -15.78 14.59
C LEU A 513 -24.60 -15.45 13.45
N PHE A 514 -24.17 -15.67 12.21
CA PHE A 514 -24.92 -15.29 11.02
C PHE A 514 -25.64 -16.45 10.35
N GLY A 515 -25.63 -17.65 10.94
CA GLY A 515 -26.19 -18.84 10.27
C GLY A 515 -25.63 -19.01 8.85
N ALA A 516 -24.33 -18.75 8.71
CA ALA A 516 -23.61 -18.71 7.45
C ALA A 516 -22.73 -19.95 7.29
N ASP A 517 -22.25 -20.17 6.07
CA ASP A 517 -21.26 -21.21 5.76
C ASP A 517 -20.13 -20.57 4.94
N PHE A 518 -19.22 -19.92 5.66
CA PHE A 518 -18.03 -19.30 5.08
C PHE A 518 -17.03 -20.37 4.69
N GLY A 519 -16.64 -20.36 3.42
CA GLY A 519 -15.64 -21.24 2.83
C GLY A 519 -14.65 -20.45 1.98
N THR A 520 -13.57 -21.12 1.59
CA THR A 520 -12.59 -20.54 0.67
C THR A 520 -13.03 -20.80 -0.77
N PHE A 521 -13.14 -19.72 -1.53
CA PHE A 521 -13.42 -19.74 -2.96
C PHE A 521 -12.17 -19.34 -3.73
N GLU A 522 -12.08 -19.81 -4.96
CA GLU A 522 -10.97 -19.52 -5.88
C GLU A 522 -11.54 -19.05 -7.21
N ASP A 523 -11.05 -17.92 -7.68
CA ASP A 523 -11.33 -17.43 -9.01
C ASP A 523 -10.58 -18.32 -10.03
N GLN A 524 -11.31 -18.89 -10.99
CA GLN A 524 -10.75 -19.84 -11.96
C GLN A 524 -9.84 -19.18 -13.01
N LEU A 525 -9.92 -17.87 -13.18
CA LEU A 525 -9.15 -17.10 -14.16
C LEU A 525 -7.87 -16.56 -13.54
N THR A 526 -7.95 -15.98 -12.33
CA THR A 526 -6.79 -15.35 -11.68
C THR A 526 -6.10 -16.29 -10.69
N GLY A 527 -6.78 -17.34 -10.22
CA GLY A 527 -6.29 -18.21 -9.15
C GLY A 527 -6.37 -17.57 -7.75
N GLU A 528 -6.88 -16.34 -7.65
CA GLU A 528 -7.02 -15.64 -6.38
C GLU A 528 -8.03 -16.34 -5.47
N ARG A 529 -7.68 -16.43 -4.18
CA ARG A 529 -8.57 -17.01 -3.17
C ARG A 529 -9.20 -15.93 -2.32
N CYS A 530 -10.46 -16.10 -1.99
CA CYS A 530 -11.14 -15.28 -1.01
C CYS A 530 -12.00 -16.15 -0.08
N ILE A 531 -12.39 -15.59 1.07
CA ILE A 531 -13.27 -16.28 2.01
C ILE A 531 -14.62 -15.59 1.98
N ARG A 532 -15.64 -16.34 1.58
CA ARG A 532 -16.99 -15.86 1.31
C ARG A 532 -17.99 -16.89 1.77
N THR A 533 -19.26 -16.50 1.79
CA THR A 533 -20.37 -17.43 1.99
C THR A 533 -21.41 -17.19 0.91
N LEU A 534 -22.16 -18.22 0.52
CA LEU A 534 -23.22 -18.08 -0.48
C LEU A 534 -24.53 -17.51 0.12
N SER A 535 -24.67 -17.56 1.45
CA SER A 535 -25.84 -17.05 2.15
C SER A 535 -25.55 -16.83 3.62
N TYR A 536 -26.23 -15.87 4.23
CA TYR A 536 -26.22 -15.65 5.67
C TYR A 536 -27.58 -15.12 6.14
N SER A 537 -27.75 -15.05 7.44
CA SER A 537 -28.90 -14.51 8.16
C SER A 537 -28.41 -13.53 9.23
N THR A 538 -29.22 -12.53 9.57
CA THR A 538 -28.89 -11.60 10.65
C THR A 538 -29.59 -12.00 11.94
N PRO A 539 -28.92 -11.95 13.10
CA PRO A 539 -29.57 -12.14 14.39
C PRO A 539 -30.73 -11.16 14.59
N PRO A 540 -31.83 -11.57 15.27
CA PRO A 540 -32.97 -10.68 15.55
C PRO A 540 -32.58 -9.39 16.27
N SER A 541 -31.50 -9.40 17.05
CA SER A 541 -30.96 -8.22 17.74
C SER A 541 -30.36 -7.16 16.81
N LEU A 542 -29.97 -7.55 15.59
CA LEU A 542 -29.36 -6.69 14.58
C LEU A 542 -30.32 -6.34 13.43
N GLU A 543 -31.52 -6.90 13.43
CA GLU A 543 -32.53 -6.66 12.41
C GLU A 543 -32.89 -5.17 12.33
N ASN A 544 -32.84 -4.59 11.14
CA ASN A 544 -33.03 -3.14 10.87
C ASN A 544 -32.02 -2.23 11.60
N ARG A 545 -30.91 -2.76 12.12
CA ARG A 545 -29.83 -1.99 12.77
C ARG A 545 -28.55 -1.95 11.94
N ILE A 546 -28.28 -3.02 11.18
CA ILE A 546 -27.25 -3.08 10.14
C ILE A 546 -27.92 -3.25 8.78
N ASP A 547 -27.32 -2.69 7.74
CA ASP A 547 -27.82 -2.81 6.36
C ASP A 547 -27.43 -4.19 5.78
N PHE A 548 -26.16 -4.56 5.93
CA PHE A 548 -25.64 -5.89 5.57
C PHE A 548 -24.34 -6.18 6.34
N VAL A 549 -23.82 -7.40 6.19
CA VAL A 549 -22.49 -7.80 6.67
C VAL A 549 -21.55 -7.94 5.48
N TYR A 550 -20.39 -7.29 5.52
CA TYR A 550 -19.47 -7.22 4.38
C TYR A 550 -18.02 -7.49 4.77
N PRO A 551 -17.24 -8.33 4.07
CA PRO A 551 -17.64 -9.15 2.93
C PRO A 551 -18.38 -10.42 3.35
N THR A 552 -19.42 -10.79 2.61
CA THR A 552 -20.17 -12.06 2.78
C THR A 552 -20.37 -12.75 1.44
N VAL A 553 -21.39 -12.32 0.68
CA VAL A 553 -21.82 -12.91 -0.59
C VAL A 553 -21.20 -12.26 -1.82
N GLY A 554 -20.66 -11.03 -1.66
CA GLY A 554 -19.96 -10.32 -2.71
C GLY A 554 -18.52 -10.79 -2.83
N PHE A 555 -18.13 -11.27 -4.00
CA PHE A 555 -16.75 -11.66 -4.31
C PHE A 555 -15.89 -10.42 -4.60
N PRO A 556 -14.56 -10.48 -4.39
CA PRO A 556 -13.66 -9.41 -4.82
C PRO A 556 -13.91 -9.07 -6.29
N VAL A 557 -13.96 -7.77 -6.60
CA VAL A 557 -14.13 -7.30 -7.97
C VAL A 557 -12.91 -6.51 -8.35
N HIS A 558 -12.28 -6.88 -9.46
CA HIS A 558 -11.16 -6.12 -10.00
C HIS A 558 -11.65 -4.85 -10.67
N VAL A 559 -11.08 -3.73 -10.24
CA VAL A 559 -11.31 -2.45 -10.89
C VAL A 559 -10.77 -2.46 -12.32
N LYS A 560 -11.52 -1.83 -13.22
CA LYS A 560 -11.19 -1.64 -14.63
C LYS A 560 -10.93 -0.15 -14.84
N GLY A 561 -9.89 0.18 -15.58
CA GLY A 561 -9.48 1.54 -15.90
C GLY A 561 -8.21 1.49 -16.74
N GLY A 562 -7.70 2.64 -17.13
CA GLY A 562 -6.55 2.74 -18.01
C GLY A 562 -6.94 3.23 -19.40
N PRO A 563 -6.26 4.24 -19.93
CA PRO A 563 -6.37 4.62 -21.33
C PRO A 563 -5.73 3.53 -22.21
N LYS A 564 -6.16 3.46 -23.47
CA LYS A 564 -5.54 2.59 -24.47
C LYS A 564 -4.43 3.33 -25.19
N ALA A 565 -3.22 2.77 -25.20
CA ALA A 565 -2.13 3.28 -26.04
C ALA A 565 -2.43 2.99 -27.51
N VAL A 566 -2.42 4.03 -28.36
CA VAL A 566 -2.80 3.91 -29.78
C VAL A 566 -1.58 3.92 -30.70
N LYS A 567 -0.50 4.62 -30.34
CA LYS A 567 0.78 4.62 -31.07
C LYS A 567 1.97 4.86 -30.12
N SER A 568 3.00 4.01 -30.20
CA SER A 568 4.34 4.31 -29.66
C SER A 568 5.07 5.20 -30.68
N GLY A 569 5.51 6.39 -30.27
CA GLY A 569 6.26 7.31 -31.13
C GLY A 569 7.64 6.76 -31.51
N GLY A 570 7.69 5.87 -32.52
CA GLY A 570 8.91 5.62 -33.29
C GLY A 570 9.05 6.71 -34.36
N ASP A 571 10.17 7.43 -34.33
CA ASP A 571 10.67 8.33 -35.38
C ASP A 571 9.83 9.58 -35.73
N LEU A 572 9.64 10.49 -34.77
CA LEU A 572 9.33 11.90 -35.09
C LEU A 572 10.38 12.84 -34.46
N PRO A 573 11.05 13.71 -35.25
CA PRO A 573 12.06 14.60 -34.72
C PRO A 573 11.44 15.65 -33.79
N LEU A 574 12.01 15.76 -32.59
CA LEU A 574 11.84 16.85 -31.62
C LEU A 574 12.31 18.19 -32.23
N SER A 575 11.54 18.78 -33.13
CA SER A 575 11.79 20.14 -33.66
C SER A 575 10.62 20.62 -34.53
N GLY A 576 9.77 21.50 -33.98
CA GLY A 576 9.12 22.55 -34.77
C GLY A 576 7.61 22.72 -34.58
N ALA A 577 7.19 23.69 -33.77
CA ALA A 577 6.70 24.98 -34.28
C ALA A 577 6.09 25.82 -33.14
N LEU A 578 6.85 26.82 -32.68
CA LEU A 578 6.29 28.02 -32.06
C LEU A 578 5.35 28.70 -33.08
N SER A 579 4.04 28.71 -32.81
CA SER A 579 3.12 29.63 -33.47
C SER A 579 2.14 30.21 -32.48
N VAL A 580 2.02 31.53 -32.56
CA VAL A 580 1.46 32.45 -31.58
C VAL A 580 -0.07 32.45 -31.61
N LEU A 581 -0.66 32.45 -30.42
CA LEU A 581 -2.00 32.92 -30.04
C LEU A 581 -2.82 33.61 -31.15
N ALA A 582 -3.85 32.90 -31.64
CA ALA A 582 -5.04 33.50 -32.22
C ALA A 582 -6.27 32.72 -31.76
N LEU A 583 -7.19 33.39 -31.05
CA LEU A 583 -8.52 32.87 -30.73
C LEU A 583 -9.31 32.66 -32.03
N GLY A 584 -9.39 31.41 -32.49
CA GLY A 584 -10.23 31.02 -33.62
C GLY A 584 -9.92 29.63 -34.15
N THR A 585 -10.92 28.73 -34.05
CA THR A 585 -11.00 27.36 -34.62
C THR A 585 -9.78 26.45 -34.37
N ALA A 586 -9.96 25.40 -33.56
CA ALA A 586 -8.95 24.36 -33.35
C ALA A 586 -8.36 23.87 -34.69
N SER A 587 -7.03 23.84 -34.79
CA SER A 587 -6.33 23.49 -36.03
C SER A 587 -6.60 22.04 -36.47
N SER A 588 -6.36 21.72 -37.74
CA SER A 588 -6.46 20.33 -38.25
C SER A 588 -5.50 19.34 -37.58
N ASP A 589 -4.50 19.84 -36.85
CA ASP A 589 -3.53 19.00 -36.13
C ASP A 589 -4.10 18.46 -34.81
N CYS A 590 -5.06 19.17 -34.19
CA CYS A 590 -5.77 18.70 -32.99
C CYS A 590 -6.64 17.45 -33.24
N SER A 591 -6.92 17.12 -34.51
CA SER A 591 -7.59 15.86 -34.89
C SER A 591 -6.63 14.68 -35.08
N LYS A 592 -5.32 14.88 -34.87
CA LYS A 592 -4.29 13.83 -34.98
C LYS A 592 -3.49 13.65 -33.71
N ARG A 593 -3.32 14.75 -32.96
CA ARG A 593 -2.63 14.83 -31.67
C ARG A 593 -3.34 15.89 -30.84
N PHE A 594 -4.03 15.44 -29.80
CA PHE A 594 -4.71 16.30 -28.86
C PHE A 594 -3.71 16.70 -27.76
N THR A 595 -3.52 18.00 -27.56
CA THR A 595 -2.58 18.58 -26.59
C THR A 595 -3.32 19.55 -25.66
N PRO A 596 -2.69 20.04 -24.56
CA PRO A 596 -3.30 21.08 -23.72
C PRO A 596 -3.79 22.32 -24.48
N SER A 597 -3.05 22.72 -25.52
CA SER A 597 -3.46 23.85 -26.37
C SER A 597 -4.72 23.55 -27.19
N CYS A 598 -4.91 22.31 -27.63
CA CYS A 598 -6.13 21.86 -28.31
C CYS A 598 -7.34 21.92 -27.37
N ALA A 599 -7.19 21.44 -26.13
CA ALA A 599 -8.23 21.53 -25.11
C ALA A 599 -8.63 22.99 -24.83
N GLN A 600 -7.64 23.88 -24.67
CA GLN A 600 -7.87 25.30 -24.45
C GLN A 600 -8.62 25.96 -25.60
N GLN A 601 -8.25 25.64 -26.85
CA GLN A 601 -8.92 26.18 -28.04
C GLN A 601 -10.34 25.63 -28.22
N LEU A 602 -10.52 24.32 -28.04
CA LEU A 602 -11.79 23.64 -28.28
C LEU A 602 -12.84 24.05 -27.25
N TYR A 603 -12.48 24.07 -25.97
CA TYR A 603 -13.42 24.37 -24.87
C TYR A 603 -13.39 25.82 -24.40
N GLY A 604 -12.48 26.64 -24.95
CA GLY A 604 -12.31 28.05 -24.57
C GLY A 604 -11.77 28.24 -23.17
N ILE A 605 -10.91 27.32 -22.71
CA ILE A 605 -10.33 27.31 -21.36
C ILE A 605 -9.26 28.41 -21.28
N PRO A 606 -9.25 29.23 -20.20
CA PRO A 606 -8.22 30.24 -20.02
C PRO A 606 -6.85 29.61 -19.78
N THR A 607 -5.80 30.27 -20.26
CA THR A 607 -4.40 29.93 -19.94
C THR A 607 -3.90 30.61 -18.67
N ALA A 608 -4.68 31.56 -18.12
CA ALA A 608 -4.29 32.31 -16.94
C ALA A 608 -4.17 31.38 -15.72
N PRO A 609 -3.08 31.47 -14.95
CA PRO A 609 -2.93 30.70 -13.71
C PRO A 609 -4.05 30.97 -12.71
N ALA A 610 -4.48 29.92 -12.02
CA ALA A 610 -5.35 30.00 -10.86
C ALA A 610 -4.70 30.83 -9.76
N THR A 611 -5.53 31.47 -8.95
CA THR A 611 -5.07 32.46 -7.94
C THR A 611 -5.38 32.05 -6.50
N GLN A 612 -6.23 31.04 -6.32
CA GLN A 612 -6.75 30.62 -5.03
C GLN A 612 -6.07 29.33 -4.58
N SER A 613 -5.09 29.45 -3.68
CA SER A 613 -4.32 28.31 -3.14
C SER A 613 -5.15 27.32 -2.30
N LEU A 614 -6.38 27.70 -1.92
CA LEU A 614 -7.31 26.81 -1.23
C LEU A 614 -8.15 25.97 -2.20
N ASN A 615 -8.17 26.29 -3.49
CA ASN A 615 -8.89 25.51 -4.48
C ASN A 615 -8.08 24.25 -4.85
N ARG A 616 -8.44 23.09 -4.32
CA ARG A 616 -7.68 21.84 -4.50
C ARG A 616 -8.38 20.86 -5.45
N LEU A 617 -7.59 20.20 -6.28
CA LEU A 617 -8.00 19.12 -7.18
C LEU A 617 -7.31 17.81 -6.75
N ALA A 618 -8.06 16.73 -6.63
CA ALA A 618 -7.51 15.41 -6.32
C ALA A 618 -7.71 14.45 -7.51
N VAL A 619 -6.69 13.62 -7.75
CA VAL A 619 -6.67 12.54 -8.73
C VAL A 619 -6.44 11.24 -7.96
N SER A 620 -7.34 10.26 -8.08
CA SER A 620 -7.16 8.97 -7.41
C SER A 620 -6.47 7.94 -8.33
N GLY A 621 -5.44 7.27 -7.82
CA GLY A 621 -4.72 6.19 -8.50
C GLY A 621 -4.98 4.83 -7.86
N PHE A 622 -5.13 3.82 -8.72
CA PHE A 622 -5.33 2.41 -8.35
C PHE A 622 -4.45 1.50 -9.24
N ILE A 623 -4.40 0.20 -8.92
CA ILE A 623 -3.75 -0.86 -9.71
C ILE A 623 -2.30 -0.56 -10.11
N ASP A 624 -1.50 -0.11 -9.13
CA ASP A 624 -0.07 0.19 -9.26
C ASP A 624 0.29 1.13 -10.43
N GLN A 625 -0.58 2.09 -10.72
CA GLN A 625 -0.28 3.19 -11.63
C GLN A 625 0.40 4.32 -10.84
N TYR A 626 1.62 4.66 -11.23
CA TYR A 626 2.42 5.68 -10.55
C TYR A 626 2.55 6.95 -11.37
N ALA A 627 2.40 8.11 -10.74
CA ALA A 627 2.62 9.42 -11.35
C ALA A 627 4.09 9.82 -11.20
N SER A 628 4.67 10.42 -12.25
CA SER A 628 6.09 10.82 -12.27
C SER A 628 6.24 12.33 -12.38
N HIS A 629 7.03 12.91 -11.46
CA HIS A 629 7.38 14.33 -11.53
C HIS A 629 8.26 14.64 -12.74
N LEU A 630 9.11 13.68 -13.15
CA LEU A 630 9.97 13.83 -14.32
C LEU A 630 9.15 13.86 -15.62
N ASP A 631 8.17 12.96 -15.75
CA ASP A 631 7.29 12.92 -16.93
C ASP A 631 6.42 14.17 -17.01
N LEU A 632 5.86 14.61 -15.87
CA LEU A 632 5.12 15.87 -15.82
C LEU A 632 6.00 17.06 -16.19
N SER A 633 7.22 17.15 -15.64
CA SER A 633 8.15 18.23 -15.96
C SER A 633 8.48 18.28 -17.46
N ALA A 634 8.75 17.12 -18.07
CA ALA A 634 8.97 17.01 -19.50
C ALA A 634 7.74 17.43 -20.31
N PHE A 635 6.55 17.00 -19.88
CA PHE A 635 5.28 17.33 -20.54
C PHE A 635 4.98 18.82 -20.49
N LEU A 636 5.15 19.46 -19.33
CA LEU A 636 4.93 20.90 -19.18
C LEU A 636 5.98 21.71 -19.96
N HIS A 637 7.24 21.29 -19.98
CA HIS A 637 8.26 21.96 -20.78
C HIS A 637 7.93 21.98 -22.27
N GLU A 638 7.38 20.89 -22.80
CA GLU A 638 7.03 20.78 -24.22
C GLU A 638 5.71 21.52 -24.54
N PHE A 639 4.66 21.26 -23.75
CA PHE A 639 3.29 21.66 -24.13
C PHE A 639 2.74 22.88 -23.37
N ARG A 640 3.35 23.22 -22.22
CA ARG A 640 2.92 24.33 -21.34
C ARG A 640 4.12 25.07 -20.70
N PRO A 641 5.04 25.61 -21.53
CA PRO A 641 6.26 26.24 -21.03
C PRO A 641 6.01 27.47 -20.12
N ASP A 642 4.80 28.05 -20.19
CA ASP A 642 4.34 29.12 -19.32
C ASP A 642 4.15 28.71 -17.85
N ILE A 643 3.99 27.40 -17.59
CA ILE A 643 3.83 26.81 -16.25
C ILE A 643 4.78 25.62 -16.05
N ALA A 644 5.97 25.66 -16.67
CA ALA A 644 6.94 24.55 -16.65
C ALA A 644 7.40 24.10 -15.25
N ASN A 645 7.21 24.94 -14.22
CA ASN A 645 7.59 24.64 -12.84
C ASN A 645 6.40 24.14 -11.98
N SER A 646 5.19 24.01 -12.54
CA SER A 646 4.06 23.46 -11.80
C SER A 646 4.32 21.99 -11.44
N THR A 647 3.68 21.53 -10.37
CA THR A 647 3.89 20.20 -9.81
C THR A 647 2.63 19.69 -9.11
N PHE A 648 2.70 18.47 -8.56
CA PHE A 648 1.64 17.84 -7.78
C PHE A 648 2.20 17.30 -6.47
N SER A 649 1.32 16.97 -5.53
CA SER A 649 1.68 16.26 -4.29
C SER A 649 1.15 14.82 -4.31
N VAL A 650 1.73 13.94 -3.49
CA VAL A 650 1.29 12.54 -3.38
C VAL A 650 0.79 12.23 -1.97
N GLU A 651 -0.41 11.67 -1.87
CA GLU A 651 -0.97 11.07 -0.66
C GLU A 651 -1.14 9.58 -0.85
N ARG A 652 -0.99 8.79 0.23
CA ARG A 652 -0.97 7.33 0.18
C ARG A 652 -2.02 6.76 1.13
N ILE A 653 -2.79 5.80 0.64
CA ILE A 653 -3.81 5.07 1.40
C ILE A 653 -3.49 3.58 1.29
N ASP A 654 -3.64 2.84 2.39
CA ASP A 654 -3.48 1.38 2.44
C ASP A 654 -2.20 0.84 1.78
N GLY A 655 -1.07 1.48 2.09
CA GLY A 655 0.23 1.10 1.55
C GLY A 655 0.49 1.54 0.11
N GLY A 656 -0.36 2.40 -0.45
CA GLY A 656 -0.22 2.91 -1.81
C GLY A 656 1.19 3.45 -2.07
N GLN A 657 1.78 3.03 -3.18
CA GLN A 657 3.13 3.43 -3.57
C GLN A 657 3.08 4.45 -4.71
N ASN A 658 4.20 5.13 -4.93
CA ASN A 658 4.40 5.99 -6.10
C ASN A 658 5.83 5.82 -6.61
N ILE A 659 6.10 4.67 -7.24
CA ILE A 659 7.42 4.35 -7.79
C ILE A 659 7.56 5.10 -9.13
N GLU A 660 8.11 6.31 -9.11
CA GLU A 660 8.11 7.20 -10.29
C GLU A 660 8.85 6.66 -11.51
N LEU A 661 9.83 5.76 -11.30
CA LEU A 661 10.55 5.06 -12.38
C LEU A 661 9.67 4.04 -13.13
N MET A 662 8.57 3.61 -12.50
CA MET A 662 7.56 2.73 -13.07
C MET A 662 6.28 3.52 -13.39
N SER A 663 6.44 4.75 -13.89
CA SER A 663 5.33 5.63 -14.27
C SER A 663 4.28 4.89 -15.10
N GLY A 664 3.04 4.92 -14.62
CA GLY A 664 1.91 4.27 -15.26
C GLY A 664 1.27 5.17 -16.33
N LEU A 665 0.69 4.56 -17.36
CA LEU A 665 0.04 5.27 -18.44
C LEU A 665 -1.17 6.09 -17.97
N GLU A 666 -1.99 5.52 -17.07
CA GLU A 666 -3.18 6.20 -16.50
C GLU A 666 -2.77 7.35 -15.58
N ALA A 667 -1.91 7.07 -14.60
CA ALA A 667 -1.47 8.10 -13.65
C ALA A 667 -0.73 9.27 -14.33
N SER A 668 0.08 8.99 -15.35
CA SER A 668 0.72 10.04 -16.16
C SER A 668 -0.29 10.88 -16.94
N LEU A 669 -1.28 10.25 -17.62
CA LEU A 669 -2.34 10.98 -18.33
C LEU A 669 -3.12 11.89 -17.38
N ASP A 670 -3.65 11.32 -16.30
CA ASP A 670 -4.50 12.03 -15.36
C ASP A 670 -3.77 13.24 -14.78
N ILE A 671 -2.52 13.07 -14.35
CA ILE A 671 -1.72 14.16 -13.77
C ILE A 671 -1.30 15.21 -14.80
N GLN A 672 -0.90 14.79 -16.00
CA GLN A 672 -0.48 15.73 -17.05
C GLN A 672 -1.62 16.61 -17.54
N TYR A 673 -2.83 16.06 -17.70
CA TYR A 673 -3.99 16.84 -18.12
C TYR A 673 -4.73 17.54 -16.98
N THR A 674 -4.51 17.15 -15.72
CA THR A 674 -4.94 17.99 -14.59
C THR A 674 -4.02 19.19 -14.41
N VAL A 675 -2.73 18.98 -14.13
CA VAL A 675 -1.77 20.08 -13.92
C VAL A 675 -1.61 20.94 -15.18
N GLY A 676 -1.57 20.31 -16.36
CA GLY A 676 -1.40 20.99 -17.64
C GLY A 676 -2.61 21.77 -18.13
N ILE A 677 -3.80 21.59 -17.56
CA ILE A 677 -5.01 22.36 -17.89
C ILE A 677 -5.42 23.28 -16.74
N ALA A 678 -5.55 22.75 -15.52
CA ALA A 678 -5.86 23.50 -14.31
C ALA A 678 -4.63 24.25 -13.80
N SER A 679 -4.15 25.20 -14.59
CA SER A 679 -2.88 25.90 -14.38
C SER A 679 -2.77 26.50 -12.98
N GLU A 680 -1.76 26.09 -12.22
CA GLU A 680 -1.49 26.51 -10.83
C GLU A 680 -2.62 26.20 -9.81
N VAL A 681 -3.54 25.28 -10.13
CA VAL A 681 -4.44 24.69 -9.12
C VAL A 681 -3.66 23.61 -8.34
N PRO A 682 -3.57 23.70 -7.00
CA PRO A 682 -2.97 22.66 -6.17
C PRO A 682 -3.60 21.29 -6.46
N THR A 683 -2.78 20.38 -6.99
CA THR A 683 -3.21 19.05 -7.43
C THR A 683 -2.54 17.97 -6.58
N THR A 684 -3.33 17.01 -6.10
CA THR A 684 -2.86 15.89 -5.28
C THR A 684 -3.20 14.56 -5.95
N PHE A 685 -2.20 13.71 -6.15
CA PHE A 685 -2.35 12.32 -6.54
C PHE A 685 -2.53 11.45 -5.28
N ILE A 686 -3.67 10.80 -5.14
CA ILE A 686 -3.98 9.93 -4.02
C ILE A 686 -3.87 8.48 -4.50
N THR A 687 -2.79 7.80 -4.13
CA THR A 687 -2.54 6.40 -4.52
C THR A 687 -3.09 5.44 -3.46
N VAL A 688 -3.88 4.46 -3.90
CA VAL A 688 -4.48 3.43 -3.05
C VAL A 688 -3.75 2.11 -3.29
N GLY A 689 -3.21 1.53 -2.22
CA GLY A 689 -2.42 0.30 -2.29
C GLY A 689 -3.21 -0.98 -2.01
N ASP A 690 -2.55 -2.11 -2.23
CA ASP A 690 -3.15 -3.45 -2.12
C ASP A 690 -3.38 -3.93 -0.67
N MET A 691 -2.99 -3.14 0.34
CA MET A 691 -3.38 -3.46 1.72
C MET A 691 -4.86 -3.14 2.01
N ASN A 692 -5.60 -2.59 1.04
CA ASN A 692 -7.04 -2.36 1.13
C ASN A 692 -7.78 -3.68 1.39
N ARG A 693 -8.84 -3.62 2.19
CA ARG A 693 -9.61 -4.81 2.61
C ARG A 693 -11.07 -4.75 2.23
N ASP A 694 -11.44 -3.73 1.47
CA ASP A 694 -12.82 -3.51 1.04
C ASP A 694 -13.25 -4.43 -0.10
N GLY A 695 -12.36 -5.24 -0.70
CA GLY A 695 -12.73 -6.17 -1.79
C GLY A 695 -13.24 -5.50 -3.07
N ILE A 696 -13.08 -4.18 -3.18
CA ILE A 696 -13.44 -3.35 -4.35
C ILE A 696 -12.30 -2.38 -4.66
N SER A 697 -11.07 -2.88 -4.56
CA SER A 697 -9.82 -2.18 -4.88
C SER A 697 -9.60 -0.88 -4.10
N GLY A 698 -10.16 -0.73 -2.89
CA GLY A 698 -9.96 0.43 -2.02
C GLY A 698 -10.87 1.64 -2.33
N PHE A 699 -11.93 1.46 -3.13
CA PHE A 699 -12.91 2.52 -3.40
C PHE A 699 -13.62 3.02 -2.14
N LEU A 700 -13.96 2.10 -1.22
CA LEU A 700 -14.59 2.45 0.05
C LEU A 700 -13.58 3.13 0.98
N ASP A 701 -12.34 2.66 0.96
CA ASP A 701 -11.27 3.19 1.81
C ASP A 701 -10.90 4.62 1.38
N LEU A 702 -10.81 4.89 0.07
CA LEU A 702 -10.61 6.23 -0.49
C LEU A 702 -11.73 7.21 -0.08
N VAL A 703 -12.99 6.83 -0.27
CA VAL A 703 -14.11 7.75 0.04
C VAL A 703 -14.20 8.02 1.54
N ASN A 704 -13.96 7.01 2.38
CA ASN A 704 -13.92 7.17 3.83
C ASN A 704 -12.71 8.00 4.30
N TYR A 705 -11.54 7.83 3.68
CA TYR A 705 -10.37 8.65 3.92
C TYR A 705 -10.70 10.13 3.68
N LEU A 706 -11.34 10.46 2.56
CA LEU A 706 -11.76 11.82 2.25
C LEU A 706 -12.81 12.32 3.25
N LEU A 707 -13.84 11.54 3.54
CA LEU A 707 -14.90 11.95 4.50
C LEU A 707 -14.33 12.25 5.89
N LYS A 708 -13.26 11.56 6.33
CA LYS A 708 -12.56 11.85 7.59
C LYS A 708 -11.86 13.21 7.59
N GLN A 709 -11.46 13.76 6.44
CA GLN A 709 -10.73 15.01 6.38
C GLN A 709 -11.61 16.22 6.74
N ASN A 710 -11.03 17.19 7.44
CA ASN A 710 -11.68 18.48 7.68
C ASN A 710 -11.60 19.40 6.45
N THR A 711 -10.50 19.32 5.70
CA THR A 711 -10.29 20.03 4.44
C THR A 711 -10.33 19.05 3.28
N LEU A 712 -11.29 19.22 2.37
CA LEU A 712 -11.47 18.35 1.20
C LEU A 712 -10.86 18.97 -0.05
N PRO A 713 -10.50 18.16 -1.07
CA PRO A 713 -10.42 18.66 -2.43
C PRO A 713 -11.80 19.17 -2.87
N HIS A 714 -11.85 20.23 -3.67
CA HIS A 714 -13.11 20.73 -4.23
C HIS A 714 -13.54 19.95 -5.47
N VAL A 715 -12.61 19.24 -6.10
CA VAL A 715 -12.86 18.38 -7.25
C VAL A 715 -12.07 17.09 -7.06
N LEU A 716 -12.72 15.95 -7.25
CA LEU A 716 -12.13 14.63 -7.31
C LEU A 716 -12.38 14.05 -8.69
N THR A 717 -11.34 13.57 -9.37
CA THR A 717 -11.45 12.81 -10.62
C THR A 717 -10.89 11.40 -10.43
N THR A 718 -11.62 10.42 -10.96
CA THR A 718 -11.26 9.02 -10.90
C THR A 718 -11.49 8.35 -12.26
N SER A 719 -10.42 7.82 -12.85
CA SER A 719 -10.41 7.18 -14.17
C SER A 719 -10.61 5.66 -14.11
N TYR A 720 -11.26 5.17 -13.05
CA TYR A 720 -11.41 3.75 -12.73
C TYR A 720 -12.86 3.43 -12.34
N GLY A 721 -13.30 2.19 -12.61
CA GLY A 721 -14.63 1.71 -12.24
C GLY A 721 -14.86 0.22 -12.49
N PHE A 722 -16.12 -0.19 -12.47
CA PHE A 722 -16.57 -1.58 -12.55
C PHE A 722 -17.76 -1.69 -13.50
N ASN A 723 -18.10 -2.90 -13.95
CA ASN A 723 -19.47 -3.07 -14.44
C ASN A 723 -20.41 -3.04 -13.24
N GLU A 724 -21.56 -2.39 -13.37
CA GLU A 724 -22.50 -2.24 -12.25
C GLU A 724 -22.97 -3.60 -11.71
N GLY A 725 -23.14 -4.58 -12.60
CA GLY A 725 -23.54 -5.94 -12.23
C GLY A 725 -22.45 -6.78 -11.55
N ASP A 726 -21.20 -6.32 -11.55
CA ASP A 726 -20.09 -7.01 -10.85
C ASP A 726 -20.19 -6.77 -9.33
N LEU A 727 -20.80 -5.66 -8.90
CA LEU A 727 -20.94 -5.28 -7.48
C LEU A 727 -22.32 -5.64 -6.93
N PRO A 728 -22.45 -6.12 -5.68
CA PRO A 728 -23.75 -6.23 -5.03
C PRO A 728 -24.42 -4.85 -4.90
N TYR A 729 -25.74 -4.79 -5.11
CA TYR A 729 -26.53 -3.54 -4.99
C TYR A 729 -26.28 -2.80 -3.68
N SER A 730 -26.20 -3.51 -2.55
CA SER A 730 -26.00 -2.89 -1.23
C SER A 730 -24.66 -2.17 -1.12
N VAL A 731 -23.60 -2.72 -1.70
CA VAL A 731 -22.26 -2.11 -1.76
C VAL A 731 -22.29 -0.87 -2.65
N ALA A 732 -22.83 -1.02 -3.87
CA ALA A 732 -22.97 0.09 -4.82
C ALA A 732 -23.79 1.26 -4.22
N ASN A 733 -24.90 0.94 -3.52
CA ASN A 733 -25.76 1.94 -2.88
C ASN A 733 -25.03 2.67 -1.75
N ASN A 734 -24.23 1.97 -0.94
CA ASN A 734 -23.49 2.61 0.15
C ASN A 734 -22.32 3.47 -0.35
N LEU A 735 -21.60 3.05 -1.40
CA LEU A 735 -20.63 3.91 -2.08
C LEU A 735 -21.30 5.17 -2.66
N CYS A 736 -22.46 5.01 -3.30
CA CYS A 736 -23.25 6.15 -3.75
C CYS A 736 -23.63 7.11 -2.64
N ASN A 737 -24.03 6.57 -1.48
CA ASN A 737 -24.32 7.38 -0.30
C ASN A 737 -23.08 8.11 0.21
N ALA A 738 -21.90 7.48 0.21
CA ALA A 738 -20.65 8.13 0.56
C ALA A 738 -20.26 9.24 -0.44
N TYR A 739 -20.48 9.04 -1.75
CA TYR A 739 -20.31 10.12 -2.74
C TYR A 739 -21.32 11.25 -2.55
N ALA A 740 -22.56 10.95 -2.14
CA ALA A 740 -23.55 11.97 -1.79
C ALA A 740 -23.09 12.81 -0.60
N GLN A 741 -22.45 12.20 0.41
CA GLN A 741 -21.84 12.91 1.53
C GLN A 741 -20.74 13.89 1.06
N LEU A 742 -19.84 13.45 0.16
CA LEU A 742 -18.81 14.35 -0.41
C LEU A 742 -19.44 15.48 -1.23
N GLY A 743 -20.40 15.18 -2.09
CA GLY A 743 -21.14 16.17 -2.87
C GLY A 743 -21.82 17.22 -2.00
N ALA A 744 -22.37 16.80 -0.86
CA ALA A 744 -23.07 17.67 0.09
C ALA A 744 -22.12 18.62 0.82
N ARG A 745 -20.84 18.23 0.98
CA ARG A 745 -19.74 19.05 1.50
C ARG A 745 -19.08 19.93 0.43
N GLY A 746 -19.63 19.97 -0.78
CA GLY A 746 -19.16 20.86 -1.85
C GLY A 746 -18.06 20.29 -2.74
N VAL A 747 -17.89 18.97 -2.77
CA VAL A 747 -16.95 18.30 -3.70
C VAL A 747 -17.65 17.95 -5.01
N SER A 748 -17.02 18.29 -6.13
CA SER A 748 -17.39 17.76 -7.44
C SER A 748 -16.72 16.38 -7.64
N VAL A 749 -17.48 15.30 -7.61
CA VAL A 749 -16.96 13.93 -7.80
C VAL A 749 -17.21 13.48 -9.24
N LEU A 750 -16.13 13.32 -10.02
CA LEU A 750 -16.15 12.96 -11.43
C LEU A 750 -15.56 11.57 -11.66
N PHE A 751 -16.22 10.79 -12.50
CA PHE A 751 -15.76 9.46 -12.93
C PHE A 751 -15.77 9.36 -14.45
N SER A 752 -14.76 8.68 -15.01
CA SER A 752 -14.79 8.26 -16.41
C SER A 752 -15.95 7.29 -16.65
N SER A 753 -16.64 7.41 -17.79
CA SER A 753 -17.83 6.58 -18.03
C SER A 753 -17.52 5.13 -18.37
N GLY A 754 -16.32 4.86 -18.90
CA GLY A 754 -15.80 3.57 -19.35
C GLY A 754 -15.52 3.53 -20.86
N ASP A 755 -14.77 2.52 -21.31
CA ASP A 755 -14.25 2.41 -22.69
C ASP A 755 -14.75 1.18 -23.46
N GLY A 756 -15.92 0.66 -23.08
CA GLY A 756 -16.57 -0.49 -23.72
C GLY A 756 -17.82 -0.16 -24.53
N GLY A 757 -18.16 1.12 -24.75
CA GLY A 757 -19.44 1.50 -25.35
C GLY A 757 -20.63 0.96 -24.54
N VAL A 758 -21.64 0.35 -25.18
CA VAL A 758 -22.72 -0.32 -24.44
C VAL A 758 -22.33 -1.65 -23.78
N SER A 759 -21.08 -2.11 -23.94
CA SER A 759 -20.59 -3.37 -23.37
C SER A 759 -19.99 -3.27 -21.98
N GLY A 760 -19.95 -2.10 -21.35
CA GLY A 760 -19.51 -1.93 -19.96
C GLY A 760 -18.20 -1.14 -19.85
N SER A 761 -17.49 -1.26 -18.72
CA SER A 761 -16.32 -0.40 -18.44
C SER A 761 -15.17 -0.65 -19.41
N GLN A 762 -15.10 -1.85 -19.97
CA GLN A 762 -14.21 -2.24 -21.06
C GLN A 762 -14.99 -3.13 -22.01
N SER A 763 -14.49 -3.26 -23.25
CA SER A 763 -15.15 -4.09 -24.26
C SER A 763 -15.23 -5.56 -23.81
N GLN A 764 -16.43 -6.14 -23.87
CA GLN A 764 -16.66 -7.55 -23.50
C GLN A 764 -17.81 -8.18 -24.29
N GLN A 765 -17.92 -9.51 -24.19
CA GLN A 765 -19.02 -10.26 -24.77
C GLN A 765 -20.30 -10.09 -23.95
N CYS A 766 -21.37 -9.64 -24.60
CA CYS A 766 -22.66 -9.41 -23.95
C CYS A 766 -23.82 -9.51 -24.94
N THR A 767 -25.02 -9.72 -24.38
CA THR A 767 -26.29 -9.66 -25.12
C THR A 767 -27.11 -8.45 -24.68
N ASN A 768 -27.24 -8.23 -23.38
CA ASN A 768 -27.85 -7.02 -22.83
C ASN A 768 -26.78 -5.96 -22.60
N PHE A 769 -27.17 -4.68 -22.66
CA PHE A 769 -26.26 -3.58 -22.40
C PHE A 769 -25.82 -3.60 -20.95
N VAL A 770 -24.54 -3.32 -20.73
CA VAL A 770 -23.89 -3.46 -19.43
C VAL A 770 -23.61 -2.07 -18.89
N PRO A 771 -24.38 -1.56 -17.91
CA PRO A 771 -24.07 -0.30 -17.27
C PRO A 771 -22.79 -0.38 -16.42
N THR A 772 -22.12 0.75 -16.26
CA THR A 772 -20.89 0.88 -15.47
C THR A 772 -21.17 1.52 -14.12
N PHE A 773 -20.32 1.26 -13.14
CA PHE A 773 -20.32 1.87 -11.81
C PHE A 773 -18.93 2.47 -11.54
N PRO A 774 -18.82 3.68 -10.97
CA PRO A 774 -19.88 4.50 -10.38
C PRO A 774 -20.77 5.30 -11.35
N SER A 775 -20.62 5.20 -12.67
CA SER A 775 -21.44 6.00 -13.61
C SER A 775 -22.95 5.82 -13.47
N GLY A 776 -23.43 4.63 -13.08
CA GLY A 776 -24.83 4.37 -12.74
C GLY A 776 -25.30 5.08 -11.46
N CYS A 777 -24.39 5.58 -10.63
CA CYS A 777 -24.69 6.31 -9.40
C CYS A 777 -25.31 7.68 -9.68
N PRO A 778 -26.38 8.09 -8.97
CA PRO A 778 -27.03 9.39 -9.19
C PRO A 778 -26.34 10.56 -8.47
N PHE A 779 -25.22 10.34 -7.78
CA PHE A 779 -24.54 11.35 -6.96
C PHE A 779 -23.10 11.65 -7.41
N VAL A 780 -22.71 11.13 -8.58
CA VAL A 780 -21.44 11.45 -9.26
C VAL A 780 -21.72 12.03 -10.64
N THR A 781 -20.76 12.75 -11.18
CA THR A 781 -20.77 13.22 -12.57
C THR A 781 -19.99 12.23 -13.43
N SER A 782 -20.69 11.50 -14.29
CA SER A 782 -20.12 10.55 -15.25
C SER A 782 -19.72 11.31 -16.53
N VAL A 783 -18.46 11.12 -16.95
CA VAL A 783 -17.85 11.84 -18.08
C VAL A 783 -17.55 10.85 -19.21
N GLY A 784 -18.25 10.99 -20.34
CA GLY A 784 -17.95 10.23 -21.55
C GLY A 784 -16.92 10.90 -22.44
N ALA A 785 -16.69 10.31 -23.62
CA ALA A 785 -15.67 10.74 -24.57
C ALA A 785 -16.24 11.22 -25.90
N THR A 786 -15.65 12.28 -26.44
CA THR A 786 -15.81 12.75 -27.82
C THR A 786 -14.51 12.54 -28.59
N GLN A 787 -14.63 12.53 -29.91
CA GLN A 787 -13.53 12.49 -30.86
C GLN A 787 -13.74 13.54 -31.95
N ASN A 788 -12.69 13.82 -32.73
CA ASN A 788 -12.61 14.95 -33.67
C ASN A 788 -12.77 16.32 -32.97
N VAL A 789 -12.52 17.41 -33.70
CA VAL A 789 -12.67 18.78 -33.17
C VAL A 789 -13.59 19.67 -34.02
N ASN A 790 -13.89 19.28 -35.26
CA ASN A 790 -14.66 20.07 -36.22
C ASN A 790 -15.37 19.18 -37.27
N PRO A 791 -16.60 18.69 -37.00
CA PRO A 791 -17.31 18.75 -35.72
C PRO A 791 -16.75 17.75 -34.70
N GLU A 792 -16.94 18.02 -33.40
CA GLU A 792 -16.84 16.98 -32.36
C GLU A 792 -17.95 15.94 -32.59
N MET A 793 -17.63 14.67 -32.34
CA MET A 793 -18.52 13.52 -32.48
C MET A 793 -18.34 12.58 -31.29
N ALA A 794 -19.29 11.68 -31.04
CA ALA A 794 -19.11 10.63 -30.05
C ALA A 794 -17.92 9.73 -30.39
N ALA A 795 -17.10 9.39 -29.38
CA ALA A 795 -16.11 8.34 -29.48
C ALA A 795 -16.80 6.97 -29.35
N ASP A 796 -16.44 6.01 -30.19
CA ASP A 796 -17.13 4.71 -30.28
C ASP A 796 -16.99 3.84 -29.02
N PHE A 797 -15.92 4.05 -28.26
CA PHE A 797 -15.71 3.39 -26.97
C PHE A 797 -16.43 4.08 -25.81
N SER A 798 -16.98 5.29 -25.97
CA SER A 798 -17.59 6.06 -24.89
C SER A 798 -18.75 5.29 -24.26
N SER A 799 -18.54 4.80 -23.04
CA SER A 799 -19.54 3.98 -22.37
C SER A 799 -20.71 4.85 -21.91
N GLY A 800 -21.91 4.34 -22.14
CA GLY A 800 -23.13 5.04 -21.82
C GLY A 800 -24.34 4.12 -21.88
N GLY A 801 -25.37 4.48 -21.11
CA GLY A 801 -26.55 3.63 -20.97
C GLY A 801 -27.38 3.98 -19.75
N PHE A 802 -27.99 2.95 -19.17
CA PHE A 802 -28.94 3.09 -18.07
C PHE A 802 -28.65 2.07 -16.99
N SER A 803 -28.54 2.55 -15.74
CA SER A 803 -28.35 1.73 -14.55
C SER A 803 -29.48 0.69 -14.39
N ASN A 804 -29.11 -0.51 -13.97
CA ASN A 804 -30.00 -1.56 -13.52
C ASN A 804 -30.36 -1.42 -12.02
N TYR A 805 -29.56 -0.68 -11.25
CA TYR A 805 -29.72 -0.52 -9.80
C TYR A 805 -30.47 0.74 -9.39
N PHE A 806 -30.07 1.89 -9.94
CA PHE A 806 -30.55 3.19 -9.51
C PHE A 806 -31.61 3.70 -10.47
N GLN A 807 -32.69 4.27 -9.93
CA GLN A 807 -33.74 4.85 -10.75
C GLN A 807 -33.30 6.17 -11.37
N THR A 808 -33.98 6.59 -12.45
CA THR A 808 -33.78 7.90 -13.08
C THR A 808 -33.89 9.02 -12.06
N ALA A 809 -32.78 9.72 -11.83
CA ALA A 809 -32.71 10.80 -10.85
C ALA A 809 -33.61 11.99 -11.24
N PRO A 810 -34.14 12.77 -10.27
CA PRO A 810 -35.06 13.87 -10.56
C PRO A 810 -34.50 14.93 -11.52
N TYR A 811 -33.21 15.29 -11.39
CA TYR A 811 -32.57 16.32 -12.20
C TYR A 811 -32.47 15.97 -13.70
N GLN A 812 -32.42 14.67 -14.05
CA GLN A 812 -32.28 14.20 -15.44
C GLN A 812 -33.59 13.72 -16.08
N ARG A 813 -34.69 13.67 -15.31
CA ARG A 813 -35.96 13.04 -15.73
C ARG A 813 -36.49 13.58 -17.06
N ASN A 814 -36.43 14.89 -17.28
CA ASN A 814 -36.93 15.52 -18.51
C ASN A 814 -36.07 15.19 -19.73
N ALA A 815 -34.76 15.19 -19.55
CA ALA A 815 -33.79 14.85 -20.59
C ALA A 815 -33.95 13.37 -21.01
N VAL A 816 -33.98 12.47 -20.03
CA VAL A 816 -34.17 11.03 -20.24
C VAL A 816 -35.52 10.72 -20.89
N ASN A 817 -36.63 11.32 -20.43
CA ASN A 817 -37.95 11.09 -21.04
C ASN A 817 -38.00 11.56 -22.50
N SER A 818 -37.35 12.68 -22.82
CA SER A 818 -37.25 13.18 -24.19
C SER A 818 -36.51 12.17 -25.08
N TYR A 819 -35.33 11.70 -24.63
CA TYR A 819 -34.55 10.69 -25.34
C TYR A 819 -35.31 9.36 -25.51
N LEU A 820 -35.90 8.84 -24.44
CA LEU A 820 -36.67 7.60 -24.47
C LEU A 820 -37.89 7.67 -25.40
N SER A 821 -38.47 8.86 -25.57
CA SER A 821 -39.56 9.10 -26.53
C SER A 821 -39.04 9.10 -27.97
N GLN A 822 -37.82 9.60 -28.20
CA GLN A 822 -37.18 9.65 -29.50
C GLN A 822 -36.78 8.25 -30.00
N ILE A 823 -36.15 7.42 -29.16
CA ILE A 823 -35.71 6.07 -29.56
C ILE A 823 -36.87 5.05 -29.63
N GLY A 824 -38.03 5.38 -29.06
CA GLY A 824 -39.20 4.49 -29.05
C GLY A 824 -38.89 3.10 -28.49
N SER A 825 -39.12 2.06 -29.30
CA SER A 825 -38.90 0.65 -28.96
C SER A 825 -37.53 0.10 -29.37
N GLU A 826 -36.61 0.96 -29.82
CA GLU A 826 -35.25 0.55 -30.14
C GLU A 826 -34.56 -0.08 -28.92
N TYR A 827 -33.84 -1.17 -29.16
CA TYR A 827 -33.19 -1.98 -28.12
C TYR A 827 -34.12 -2.43 -26.97
N GLN A 828 -35.42 -2.62 -27.23
CA GLN A 828 -36.37 -3.11 -26.24
C GLN A 828 -35.87 -4.43 -25.61
N GLY A 829 -35.82 -4.45 -24.28
CA GLY A 829 -35.35 -5.60 -23.50
C GLY A 829 -33.83 -5.70 -23.33
N ARG A 830 -33.04 -4.82 -23.96
CA ARG A 830 -31.58 -4.80 -23.83
C ARG A 830 -31.07 -3.94 -22.66
N PHE A 831 -31.86 -2.97 -22.19
CA PHE A 831 -31.48 -2.03 -21.12
C PHE A 831 -32.66 -1.63 -20.22
N ASN A 832 -32.37 -1.15 -19.01
CA ASN A 832 -33.37 -0.68 -18.06
C ASN A 832 -33.82 0.76 -18.33
N ARG A 833 -34.97 0.94 -18.99
CA ARG A 833 -35.54 2.26 -19.32
C ARG A 833 -35.92 3.14 -18.11
N ARG A 834 -35.90 2.59 -16.89
CA ARG A 834 -36.17 3.34 -15.64
C ARG A 834 -34.91 3.69 -14.87
N GLY A 835 -33.73 3.33 -15.41
CA GLY A 835 -32.45 3.53 -14.77
C GLY A 835 -31.98 4.99 -14.74
N ARG A 836 -31.05 5.30 -13.84
CA ARG A 836 -30.15 6.47 -13.94
C ARG A 836 -29.42 6.35 -15.26
N ALA A 837 -29.55 7.35 -16.12
CA ALA A 837 -28.96 7.33 -17.44
C ALA A 837 -27.63 8.09 -17.46
N PHE A 838 -26.61 7.59 -18.16
CA PHE A 838 -25.24 8.13 -18.16
C PHE A 838 -24.61 8.04 -19.57
N PRO A 839 -23.57 8.83 -19.90
CA PRO A 839 -22.91 9.83 -19.06
C PRO A 839 -23.75 11.10 -18.84
N ASP A 840 -23.31 12.00 -17.96
CA ASP A 840 -23.96 13.30 -17.76
C ASP A 840 -23.49 14.34 -18.80
N LEU A 841 -22.21 14.30 -19.14
CA LEU A 841 -21.54 15.12 -20.16
C LEU A 841 -20.39 14.32 -20.80
N SER A 842 -19.78 14.85 -21.85
CA SER A 842 -18.54 14.29 -22.41
C SER A 842 -17.47 15.36 -22.67
N ALA A 843 -16.23 14.95 -22.89
CA ALA A 843 -15.16 15.81 -23.40
C ALA A 843 -14.26 15.00 -24.32
N ALA A 844 -13.28 15.63 -24.96
CA ALA A 844 -12.36 14.95 -25.87
C ALA A 844 -11.70 13.77 -25.15
N GLY A 845 -11.55 12.65 -25.87
CA GLY A 845 -10.92 11.45 -25.32
C GLY A 845 -10.07 10.66 -26.29
N VAL A 846 -9.72 11.23 -27.45
CA VAL A 846 -8.97 10.55 -28.51
C VAL A 846 -7.71 11.32 -28.89
N ASP A 847 -6.65 10.58 -29.18
CA ASP A 847 -5.32 11.04 -29.59
C ASP A 847 -4.64 11.95 -28.56
N PHE A 848 -4.87 11.75 -27.26
CA PHE A 848 -4.22 12.56 -26.21
C PHE A 848 -2.73 12.28 -26.17
N GLU A 849 -1.94 13.32 -26.35
CA GLU A 849 -0.49 13.22 -26.23
C GLU A 849 -0.06 13.37 -24.79
N ILE A 850 0.72 12.42 -24.30
CA ILE A 850 1.29 12.34 -22.94
C ILE A 850 2.76 11.93 -23.00
N ILE A 851 3.46 12.03 -21.87
CA ILE A 851 4.81 11.50 -21.68
C ILE A 851 4.78 10.39 -20.62
N VAL A 852 5.38 9.24 -20.91
CA VAL A 852 5.51 8.13 -19.94
C VAL A 852 6.93 7.58 -20.03
N GLY A 853 7.65 7.52 -18.91
CA GLY A 853 9.05 7.09 -18.87
C GLY A 853 9.94 7.91 -19.81
N GLY A 854 9.67 9.21 -19.90
CA GLY A 854 10.36 10.15 -20.80
C GLY A 854 10.02 10.02 -22.29
N ARG A 855 9.04 9.19 -22.68
CA ARG A 855 8.66 8.96 -24.09
C ARG A 855 7.28 9.52 -24.40
N PRO A 856 7.10 10.25 -25.53
CA PRO A 856 5.79 10.70 -25.96
C PRO A 856 4.94 9.52 -26.46
N MET A 857 3.66 9.51 -26.08
CA MET A 857 2.68 8.49 -26.44
C MET A 857 1.32 9.13 -26.74
N LEU A 858 0.54 8.48 -27.60
CA LEU A 858 -0.85 8.84 -27.83
C LEU A 858 -1.78 7.83 -27.16
N VAL A 859 -2.77 8.34 -26.44
CA VAL A 859 -3.70 7.55 -25.65
C VAL A 859 -5.15 7.96 -25.88
N ASP A 860 -6.04 6.97 -25.81
CA ASP A 860 -7.48 7.13 -25.96
C ASP A 860 -8.20 6.60 -24.71
N GLY A 861 -9.30 7.22 -24.34
CA GLY A 861 -10.18 6.73 -23.29
C GLY A 861 -11.02 7.83 -22.66
N THR A 862 -12.09 7.44 -21.98
CA THR A 862 -12.86 8.33 -21.10
C THR A 862 -12.03 8.80 -19.91
N SER A 863 -10.95 8.08 -19.59
CA SER A 863 -9.86 8.52 -18.72
C SER A 863 -9.16 9.80 -19.20
N CYS A 864 -9.20 10.14 -20.48
CA CYS A 864 -8.70 11.44 -20.96
C CYS A 864 -9.71 12.57 -20.65
N SER A 865 -11.00 12.26 -20.80
CA SER A 865 -12.11 13.21 -20.72
C SER A 865 -12.43 13.65 -19.29
N SER A 866 -12.33 12.73 -18.33
CA SER A 866 -12.60 13.00 -16.90
C SER A 866 -11.65 14.04 -16.27
N PRO A 867 -10.31 13.87 -16.27
CA PRO A 867 -9.36 14.85 -15.73
C PRO A 867 -9.41 16.19 -16.47
N LEU A 868 -9.68 16.19 -17.78
CA LEU A 868 -9.89 17.42 -18.54
C LEU A 868 -11.13 18.19 -18.04
N THR A 869 -12.24 17.49 -17.84
CA THR A 869 -13.46 18.09 -17.28
C THR A 869 -13.23 18.58 -15.86
N ALA A 870 -12.58 17.77 -15.02
CA ALA A 870 -12.24 18.13 -13.64
C ALA A 870 -11.39 19.41 -13.57
N SER A 871 -10.49 19.60 -14.54
CA SER A 871 -9.68 20.80 -14.67
C SER A 871 -10.51 22.04 -15.01
N ILE A 872 -11.46 21.93 -15.93
CA ILE A 872 -12.40 23.01 -16.26
C ILE A 872 -13.22 23.42 -15.02
N ILE A 873 -13.73 22.45 -14.27
CA ILE A 873 -14.49 22.70 -13.04
C ILE A 873 -13.62 23.35 -11.96
N SER A 874 -12.36 22.92 -11.84
CA SER A 874 -11.41 23.50 -10.88
C SER A 874 -11.13 24.96 -11.19
N LEU A 875 -10.94 25.34 -12.45
CA LEU A 875 -10.75 26.74 -12.85
C LEU A 875 -11.99 27.61 -12.58
N LEU A 876 -13.20 27.06 -12.76
CA LEU A 876 -14.43 27.76 -12.37
C LEU A 876 -14.54 27.96 -10.86
N ASN A 877 -14.14 26.96 -10.06
CA ASN A 877 -14.07 27.06 -8.61
C ASN A 877 -13.05 28.12 -8.17
N ASP A 878 -11.91 28.25 -8.86
CA ASP A 878 -10.93 29.33 -8.61
C ASP A 878 -11.56 30.72 -8.80
N GLU A 879 -12.23 30.93 -9.93
CA GLU A 879 -12.90 32.21 -10.22
C GLU A 879 -14.03 32.53 -9.22
N LEU A 880 -14.79 31.53 -8.78
CA LEU A 880 -15.82 31.68 -7.76
C LEU A 880 -15.20 32.05 -6.41
N ALA A 881 -14.15 31.33 -5.99
CA ALA A 881 -13.45 31.58 -4.74
C ALA A 881 -12.81 32.98 -4.73
N GLY A 882 -12.25 33.45 -5.85
CA GLY A 882 -11.76 34.83 -6.00
C GLY A 882 -12.83 35.92 -5.84
N ARG A 883 -14.12 35.55 -5.92
CA ARG A 883 -15.28 36.42 -5.62
C ARG A 883 -15.94 36.10 -4.28
N GLY A 884 -15.30 35.32 -3.42
CA GLY A 884 -15.81 34.91 -2.12
C GLY A 884 -17.05 34.00 -2.20
N ARG A 885 -17.21 33.26 -3.31
CA ARG A 885 -18.32 32.31 -3.51
C ARG A 885 -17.86 30.88 -3.27
N SER A 886 -18.77 30.05 -2.80
CA SER A 886 -18.56 28.62 -2.58
C SER A 886 -18.19 27.89 -3.89
N PRO A 887 -17.48 26.76 -3.80
CA PRO A 887 -17.26 25.86 -4.94
C PRO A 887 -18.59 25.34 -5.50
N LEU A 888 -18.57 24.74 -6.69
CA LEU A 888 -19.77 24.22 -7.36
C LEU A 888 -20.38 23.01 -6.65
N GLY A 889 -19.56 22.12 -6.09
CA GLY A 889 -20.03 20.86 -5.48
C GLY A 889 -20.66 19.91 -6.51
N PHE A 890 -21.67 19.14 -6.09
CA PHE A 890 -22.34 18.19 -6.97
C PHE A 890 -22.97 18.85 -8.21
N LEU A 891 -22.49 18.47 -9.41
CA LEU A 891 -22.67 19.24 -10.64
C LEU A 891 -23.96 18.90 -11.41
N ASN A 892 -24.51 17.69 -11.26
CA ASN A 892 -25.54 17.22 -12.21
C ASN A 892 -26.78 18.13 -12.26
N PRO A 893 -27.33 18.65 -11.14
CA PRO A 893 -28.44 19.60 -11.23
C PRO A 893 -28.10 20.87 -12.05
N LEU A 894 -26.87 21.38 -11.97
CA LEU A 894 -26.40 22.48 -12.82
C LEU A 894 -26.32 22.06 -14.29
N ILE A 895 -25.72 20.90 -14.59
CA ILE A 895 -25.55 20.37 -15.95
C ILE A 895 -26.91 20.27 -16.65
N TYR A 896 -27.89 19.60 -16.04
CA TYR A 896 -29.20 19.37 -16.64
C TYR A 896 -30.11 20.60 -16.67
N SER A 897 -29.86 21.61 -15.83
CA SER A 897 -30.59 22.87 -15.87
C SER A 897 -30.01 23.88 -16.85
N ARG A 898 -28.78 23.64 -17.35
CA ARG A 898 -28.03 24.55 -18.22
C ARG A 898 -27.41 23.84 -19.44
N PRO A 899 -28.17 23.07 -20.23
CA PRO A 899 -27.63 22.39 -21.41
C PRO A 899 -27.03 23.36 -22.44
N GLU A 900 -27.46 24.63 -22.46
CA GLU A 900 -26.88 25.66 -23.32
C GLU A 900 -25.39 25.93 -23.04
N ALA A 901 -24.88 25.52 -21.87
CA ALA A 901 -23.48 25.64 -21.50
C ALA A 901 -22.58 24.57 -22.15
N PHE A 902 -23.17 23.63 -22.90
CA PHE A 902 -22.47 22.52 -23.55
C PHE A 902 -22.67 22.55 -25.07
N THR A 903 -21.69 22.05 -25.82
CA THR A 903 -21.81 21.79 -27.26
C THR A 903 -22.52 20.46 -27.42
N ASP A 904 -23.73 20.51 -27.98
CA ASP A 904 -24.55 19.33 -28.26
C ASP A 904 -23.89 18.45 -29.32
N ILE A 905 -23.64 17.18 -29.00
CA ILE A 905 -22.97 16.23 -29.89
C ILE A 905 -24.02 15.33 -30.52
N THR A 906 -24.21 15.46 -31.84
CA THR A 906 -25.36 14.83 -32.52
C THR A 906 -24.95 13.76 -33.53
N ALA A 907 -23.72 13.26 -33.46
CA ALA A 907 -23.20 12.29 -34.42
C ALA A 907 -22.22 11.30 -33.76
N GLY A 908 -22.21 10.06 -34.26
CA GLY A 908 -21.49 8.93 -33.68
C GLY A 908 -22.40 8.03 -32.83
N ASP A 909 -21.86 6.91 -32.39
CA ASP A 909 -22.55 5.88 -31.61
C ASP A 909 -21.60 5.25 -30.58
N ASN A 910 -22.10 4.35 -29.71
CA ASN A 910 -21.30 3.59 -28.74
C ASN A 910 -21.47 2.07 -28.88
N PRO A 911 -20.97 1.46 -29.96
CA PRO A 911 -21.20 0.05 -30.29
C PRO A 911 -20.77 -0.94 -29.19
N GLY A 912 -21.42 -2.10 -29.20
CA GLY A 912 -21.19 -3.16 -28.22
C GLY A 912 -22.35 -4.16 -28.15
N CYS A 913 -22.15 -5.27 -27.43
CA CYS A 913 -23.15 -6.33 -27.25
C CYS A 913 -23.82 -6.83 -28.54
N ASN A 914 -23.04 -6.93 -29.63
CA ASN A 914 -23.50 -7.30 -30.97
C ASN A 914 -24.53 -6.32 -31.58
N THR A 915 -24.42 -5.03 -31.24
CA THR A 915 -25.25 -3.94 -31.77
C THR A 915 -24.41 -2.71 -32.07
N SER A 916 -24.98 -1.75 -32.80
CA SER A 916 -24.40 -0.40 -32.97
C SER A 916 -24.47 0.45 -31.69
N GLY A 917 -25.09 -0.03 -30.61
CA GLY A 917 -25.28 0.75 -29.39
C GLY A 917 -26.23 1.92 -29.61
N PHE A 918 -26.23 2.86 -28.67
CA PHE A 918 -27.01 4.09 -28.82
C PHE A 918 -26.31 5.05 -29.79
N SER A 919 -27.10 5.85 -30.51
CA SER A 919 -26.57 6.95 -31.32
C SER A 919 -26.63 8.26 -30.54
N ALA A 920 -25.66 9.13 -30.79
CA ALA A 920 -25.69 10.51 -30.33
C ALA A 920 -26.79 11.29 -31.07
N THR A 921 -27.54 12.13 -30.35
CA THR A 921 -28.75 12.79 -30.88
C THR A 921 -28.85 14.23 -30.38
N ALA A 922 -29.79 15.02 -30.91
CA ALA A 922 -30.01 16.37 -30.40
C ALA A 922 -30.52 16.36 -28.95
N GLY A 923 -29.83 17.07 -28.06
CA GLY A 923 -30.10 17.10 -26.63
C GLY A 923 -29.32 16.03 -25.87
N TRP A 924 -29.82 15.62 -24.70
CA TRP A 924 -29.13 14.59 -23.94
C TRP A 924 -29.27 13.21 -24.59
N ASP A 925 -28.18 12.46 -24.65
CA ASP A 925 -28.16 11.05 -25.08
C ASP A 925 -27.22 10.18 -24.20
N PRO A 926 -27.43 8.84 -24.15
CA PRO A 926 -26.61 7.90 -23.39
C PRO A 926 -25.31 7.54 -24.13
N VAL A 927 -24.70 8.50 -24.83
CA VAL A 927 -23.39 8.38 -25.47
C VAL A 927 -22.49 9.52 -25.01
N THR A 928 -23.03 10.75 -25.07
CA THR A 928 -22.30 11.99 -24.82
C THR A 928 -22.91 12.89 -23.75
N GLY A 929 -24.00 12.45 -23.13
CA GLY A 929 -24.69 13.23 -22.11
C GLY A 929 -25.27 14.51 -22.71
N VAL A 930 -25.12 15.65 -22.03
CA VAL A 930 -25.50 16.96 -22.60
C VAL A 930 -24.46 17.52 -23.59
N GLY A 931 -23.39 16.77 -23.87
CA GLY A 931 -22.30 17.16 -24.77
C GLY A 931 -21.09 17.79 -24.06
N SER A 932 -20.28 18.54 -24.81
CA SER A 932 -18.95 18.99 -24.37
C SER A 932 -18.93 20.39 -23.73
N PRO A 933 -18.13 20.64 -22.68
CA PRO A 933 -18.21 21.89 -21.91
C PRO A 933 -17.75 23.12 -22.70
N LYS A 934 -18.51 24.22 -22.67
CA LYS A 934 -18.07 25.53 -23.20
C LYS A 934 -17.74 26.45 -22.03
N TYR A 935 -16.45 26.66 -21.75
CA TYR A 935 -15.98 27.38 -20.56
C TYR A 935 -16.68 28.73 -20.37
N SER A 936 -16.76 29.54 -21.44
CA SER A 936 -17.40 30.86 -21.40
C SER A 936 -18.90 30.84 -21.07
N GLN A 937 -19.62 29.77 -21.42
CA GLN A 937 -21.04 29.63 -21.11
C GLN A 937 -21.22 29.00 -19.72
N LEU A 938 -20.34 28.10 -19.30
CA LEU A 938 -20.30 27.60 -17.93
C LEU A 938 -20.08 28.75 -16.93
N ARG A 939 -19.15 29.68 -17.20
CA ARG A 939 -18.97 30.90 -16.41
C ARG A 939 -20.30 31.66 -16.24
N LYS A 940 -21.02 31.93 -17.34
CA LYS A 940 -22.32 32.61 -17.29
C LYS A 940 -23.36 31.81 -16.50
N ALA A 941 -23.40 30.48 -16.68
CA ALA A 941 -24.32 29.58 -16.00
C ALA A 941 -24.14 29.62 -14.48
N VAL A 942 -22.91 29.79 -13.99
CA VAL A 942 -22.59 29.88 -12.56
C VAL A 942 -22.55 31.32 -12.04
N GLY A 943 -22.81 32.32 -12.89
CA GLY A 943 -22.89 33.74 -12.55
C GLY A 943 -21.52 34.45 -12.43
N LEU A 944 -20.56 34.05 -13.26
CA LEU A 944 -19.24 34.69 -13.40
C LEU A 944 -19.19 35.72 -14.54
#